data_AF-A0AAD0MPW0-F1
#
_entry.id   AF-A0AAD0MPW0-F1
#
_cell.length_a   1.000
_cell.length_b   1.000
_cell.length_c   1.000
_cell.angle_alpha   90.00
_cell.angle_beta   90.00
_cell.angle_gamma   90.00
#
_symmetry.space_group_name_H-M   'P 1'
#
loop_
_entity.id
_entity.type
_entity.pdbx_description
1 polymer ?
#
loop_
_entity_poly.entity_id
_entity_poly.type
_entity_poly.pdbx_seq_one_letter_code
_entity_poly.pdbx_strand_id
1 'polypeptide(L)'
;MKKLLQLLAIVSLTSSVVTGIVSYQSLKHLNKTSIKSEIKKNYIQSKLDASVQNKQMTDEQAIAALNSALNDVKGISSVQVDKPSAFAFEDKTYNVKVVLESDYKWDVDNFDGQFKVTANVGNYDKVIKQDIQSKLDASVQNKQMTDEQAIAALNSALNDVKGISSVQVDKPNTFAFEDKTYNVKVVLESDYKWDVDNFDGQFKVTANVKKITTIDQNELEKAFKSGILQEYNQKEAEEAILRVFNEKIDSKLTDPPLIEFKKIGTEEWDKEFEITIKIKLNQDEYKWASEFSGEFKIQTALNSTMMFYKVEGKNEILSKDFKETSIEDWEDIKITEIIEFGWYSNGQVCGIFFDDENNKSVSSIFSQYSQNIIFPEKLNKNITSLKYLFYNLTRVTNLRYISGWDTSNVTDMSYMFSEAWVFDQDISGWDTSNVTDMSNMFSNASAFNHNISGWDTSNVTDMSNMFNNAHMFDQDISKWDTSNVTDMSGMFRFAYIFNHDISGWDTSNVTDMSYMFSSARVFDQNISTKEIVKNGIKYKAWDTSNVTDMSSMFFDASEFNHNISGWDTSNVTDMSYMFSSAHMFDQDISKWNTSNVTDMTYMFSEAWVFDQDISGWDTSNVTDMSYMFFDAWAFDQNISTKEIVKNGIKYKAWDTSNVTDMSGMFSSALVFNQDISGWDTSNVTDMSGMFFDASAFNHDISGWDVKKVENYFGFYNDNGIWKKEWQPNFSKNN
;
A
#
# COMPACT_ATOMS: atom_id res chain seq x y z
N MET A 1 -3.35 -41.28 -8.71
CA MET A 1 -3.93 -39.98 -9.11
C MET A 1 -3.03 -38.77 -8.82
N LYS A 2 -2.34 -38.64 -7.67
CA LYS A 2 -1.46 -37.49 -7.33
C LYS A 2 -0.53 -36.98 -8.47
N LYS A 3 0.04 -37.86 -9.31
CA LYS A 3 0.88 -37.48 -10.48
C LYS A 3 0.14 -36.89 -11.70
N LEU A 4 -1.19 -36.72 -11.67
CA LEU A 4 -1.98 -36.22 -12.81
C LEU A 4 -2.42 -34.75 -12.66
N LEU A 5 -2.34 -34.18 -11.45
CA LEU A 5 -2.81 -32.81 -11.16
C LEU A 5 -1.71 -31.73 -11.27
N GLN A 6 -0.44 -32.12 -11.43
CA GLN A 6 0.70 -31.19 -11.57
C GLN A 6 0.94 -30.70 -13.02
N LEU A 7 -0.01 -30.89 -13.95
CA LEU A 7 0.21 -30.66 -15.40
C LEU A 7 -0.66 -29.57 -16.06
N LEU A 8 -1.40 -28.77 -15.28
CA LEU A 8 -2.43 -27.84 -15.80
C LEU A 8 -2.28 -26.40 -15.27
N ALA A 9 -1.07 -25.82 -15.31
CA ALA A 9 -0.78 -24.49 -14.76
C ALA A 9 0.30 -23.66 -15.51
N ILE A 10 0.35 -23.68 -16.86
CA ILE A 10 1.28 -22.85 -17.67
C ILE A 10 0.55 -22.36 -18.95
N VAL A 11 0.94 -21.17 -19.49
CA VAL A 11 0.49 -20.50 -20.75
C VAL A 11 -0.82 -19.67 -20.61
N SER A 12 -0.94 -18.37 -20.97
CA SER A 12 0.01 -17.29 -21.39
C SER A 12 -0.66 -15.87 -21.42
N LEU A 13 0.09 -14.77 -21.69
CA LEU A 13 -0.36 -13.34 -21.75
C LEU A 13 0.42 -12.47 -22.80
N THR A 14 -0.06 -11.23 -23.14
CA THR A 14 0.64 -9.97 -23.65
C THR A 14 0.60 -9.42 -25.15
N SER A 15 -0.15 -8.30 -25.40
CA SER A 15 0.10 -6.90 -26.00
C SER A 15 0.78 -6.43 -27.37
N SER A 16 0.23 -5.35 -28.05
CA SER A 16 0.84 -4.06 -28.65
C SER A 16 0.47 -3.48 -30.11
N VAL A 17 1.08 -2.36 -30.65
CA VAL A 17 0.54 -1.31 -31.66
C VAL A 17 1.61 -0.48 -32.54
N VAL A 18 1.27 0.35 -33.63
CA VAL A 18 1.98 1.63 -34.19
C VAL A 18 1.55 2.29 -35.62
N THR A 19 1.78 3.63 -35.99
CA THR A 19 1.40 4.49 -37.26
C THR A 19 2.34 5.78 -37.61
N GLY A 20 2.30 6.82 -38.55
CA GLY A 20 1.59 7.44 -39.77
C GLY A 20 2.08 8.92 -40.31
N ILE A 21 1.81 9.53 -41.55
CA ILE A 21 2.33 10.93 -42.09
C ILE A 21 1.68 11.70 -43.38
N VAL A 22 2.05 12.98 -43.84
CA VAL A 22 1.38 13.96 -44.90
C VAL A 22 2.25 15.08 -45.73
N SER A 23 1.77 15.91 -46.76
CA SER A 23 2.49 16.97 -47.67
C SER A 23 1.71 18.15 -48.50
N TYR A 24 2.30 19.22 -49.22
CA TYR A 24 1.60 20.50 -49.79
C TYR A 24 2.25 21.60 -50.86
N GLN A 25 1.49 22.19 -51.89
CA GLN A 25 1.35 23.58 -52.65
C GLN A 25 2.38 24.46 -53.58
N SER A 26 1.97 25.37 -54.60
CA SER A 26 2.75 26.55 -55.31
C SER A 26 2.18 27.57 -56.48
N LEU A 27 2.68 28.89 -56.62
CA LEU A 27 2.97 29.92 -57.79
C LEU A 27 2.10 31.18 -58.39
N LYS A 28 2.67 32.30 -59.05
CA LYS A 28 2.00 33.55 -59.76
C LYS A 28 2.79 34.80 -60.53
N HIS A 29 2.12 35.64 -61.44
CA HIS A 29 2.13 37.16 -61.90
C HIS A 29 3.16 38.09 -62.76
N LEU A 30 2.76 39.15 -63.61
CA LEU A 30 3.55 40.37 -64.24
C LEU A 30 2.92 41.48 -65.28
N ASN A 31 3.57 42.69 -65.62
CA ASN A 31 3.64 43.61 -66.91
C ASN A 31 3.04 45.14 -67.13
N LYS A 32 3.62 46.13 -67.97
CA LYS A 32 3.11 47.55 -68.45
C LYS A 32 3.91 48.47 -69.56
N THR A 33 3.42 49.65 -70.13
CA THR A 33 4.00 50.61 -71.23
C THR A 33 3.66 52.21 -71.28
N SER A 34 4.23 53.16 -72.18
CA SER A 34 4.01 54.71 -72.36
C SER A 34 4.57 55.54 -73.66
N ILE A 35 4.24 56.87 -74.01
CA ILE A 35 4.75 57.77 -75.20
C ILE A 35 4.38 59.37 -75.33
N LYS A 36 5.10 60.35 -76.06
CA LYS A 36 4.69 61.71 -76.78
C LYS A 36 5.78 62.85 -77.19
N SER A 37 5.68 63.71 -78.28
CA SER A 37 6.71 64.77 -78.79
C SER A 37 6.31 66.11 -79.63
N GLU A 38 6.83 67.38 -79.40
CA GLU A 38 6.65 68.75 -80.13
C GLU A 38 7.69 69.89 -79.71
N ILE A 39 7.48 71.26 -79.83
CA ILE A 39 8.26 72.24 -78.98
C ILE A 39 7.83 71.94 -77.55
N LYS A 40 8.76 71.35 -76.80
CA LYS A 40 8.51 70.98 -75.43
C LYS A 40 8.50 72.20 -74.53
N LYS A 41 7.37 72.45 -73.87
CA LYS A 41 7.32 73.28 -72.66
C LYS A 41 8.43 72.84 -71.71
N ASN A 42 8.60 71.53 -71.52
CA ASN A 42 9.66 70.97 -70.69
C ASN A 42 11.09 71.31 -71.17
N TYR A 43 11.33 71.53 -72.47
CA TYR A 43 12.65 71.95 -72.95
C TYR A 43 12.94 73.40 -72.53
N ILE A 44 11.99 74.31 -72.73
CA ILE A 44 12.12 75.72 -72.31
C ILE A 44 12.15 75.86 -70.79
N GLN A 45 11.31 75.12 -70.08
CA GLN A 45 11.36 74.98 -68.62
C GLN A 45 12.75 74.50 -68.19
N SER A 46 13.29 73.41 -68.77
CA SER A 46 14.62 72.90 -68.40
C SER A 46 15.77 73.86 -68.72
N LYS A 47 15.66 74.68 -69.79
CA LYS A 47 16.61 75.75 -70.14
C LYS A 47 16.59 76.88 -69.10
N LEU A 48 15.40 77.29 -68.67
CA LEU A 48 15.21 78.29 -67.62
C LEU A 48 15.66 77.77 -66.26
N ASP A 49 15.21 76.58 -65.87
CA ASP A 49 15.60 75.91 -64.63
C ASP A 49 17.12 75.77 -64.56
N ALA A 50 17.77 75.17 -65.57
CA ALA A 50 19.24 75.01 -65.62
C ALA A 50 20.04 76.32 -65.61
N SER A 51 19.40 77.47 -65.88
CA SER A 51 20.05 78.77 -65.70
C SER A 51 20.26 79.12 -64.23
N VAL A 52 19.38 78.65 -63.32
CA VAL A 52 19.43 78.90 -61.87
C VAL A 52 19.70 77.66 -61.00
N GLN A 53 19.41 76.46 -61.52
CA GLN A 53 19.48 75.19 -60.80
C GLN A 53 20.91 74.86 -60.34
N ASN A 54 21.02 74.32 -59.13
CA ASN A 54 22.27 73.90 -58.48
C ASN A 54 23.32 75.03 -58.33
N LYS A 55 22.89 76.30 -58.32
CA LYS A 55 23.74 77.48 -58.06
C LYS A 55 23.13 78.27 -56.92
N GLN A 56 23.82 78.38 -55.79
CA GLN A 56 23.43 79.34 -54.75
C GLN A 56 23.73 80.77 -55.24
N MET A 57 22.72 81.63 -55.22
CA MET A 57 22.80 82.97 -55.84
C MET A 57 21.82 83.97 -55.20
N THR A 58 22.03 85.25 -55.44
CA THR A 58 21.12 86.33 -54.99
C THR A 58 19.98 86.57 -55.99
N ASP A 59 18.93 87.29 -55.55
CA ASP A 59 17.78 87.64 -56.39
C ASP A 59 18.17 88.33 -57.70
N GLU A 60 19.15 89.25 -57.68
CA GLU A 60 19.63 89.94 -58.88
C GLU A 60 20.34 88.99 -59.85
N GLN A 61 21.07 88.00 -59.33
CA GLN A 61 21.77 86.99 -60.13
C GLN A 61 20.77 86.03 -60.79
N ALA A 62 19.70 85.63 -60.09
CA ALA A 62 18.62 84.81 -60.64
C ALA A 62 17.91 85.53 -61.79
N ILE A 63 17.54 86.79 -61.62
CA ILE A 63 16.87 87.60 -62.65
C ILE A 63 17.78 87.78 -63.88
N ALA A 64 19.07 88.01 -63.70
CA ALA A 64 20.02 88.14 -64.81
C ALA A 64 20.22 86.83 -65.58
N ALA A 65 20.28 85.68 -64.89
CA ALA A 65 20.36 84.37 -65.51
C ALA A 65 19.10 84.06 -66.33
N LEU A 66 17.91 84.25 -65.77
CA LEU A 66 16.63 83.92 -66.41
C LEU A 66 16.37 84.77 -67.67
N ASN A 67 16.69 86.07 -67.65
CA ASN A 67 16.54 86.95 -68.81
C ASN A 67 17.52 86.65 -69.96
N SER A 68 18.59 85.87 -69.73
CA SER A 68 19.60 85.53 -70.75
C SER A 68 19.58 84.06 -71.19
N ALA A 69 18.91 83.18 -70.43
CA ALA A 69 18.89 81.73 -70.61
C ALA A 69 18.38 81.20 -71.96
N LEU A 70 17.62 82.01 -72.71
CA LEU A 70 16.91 81.60 -73.93
C LEU A 70 17.37 82.35 -75.20
N ASN A 71 18.41 83.19 -75.10
CA ASN A 71 18.89 84.02 -76.22
C ASN A 71 19.45 83.23 -77.42
N ASP A 72 19.70 81.93 -77.25
CA ASP A 72 20.15 81.00 -78.30
C ASP A 72 19.02 80.10 -78.85
N VAL A 73 17.81 80.18 -78.29
CA VAL A 73 16.69 79.30 -78.65
C VAL A 73 15.84 79.94 -79.75
N LYS A 74 15.99 79.42 -80.96
CA LYS A 74 15.20 79.79 -82.14
C LYS A 74 13.71 79.48 -81.92
N GLY A 75 12.82 80.40 -82.28
CA GLY A 75 11.38 80.30 -82.00
C GLY A 75 10.91 81.17 -80.83
N ILE A 76 11.75 82.06 -80.28
CA ILE A 76 11.46 82.89 -79.10
C ILE A 76 11.73 84.37 -79.41
N SER A 77 10.71 85.21 -79.21
CA SER A 77 10.74 86.64 -79.51
C SER A 77 11.14 87.53 -78.33
N SER A 78 10.81 87.13 -77.10
CA SER A 78 11.16 87.86 -75.87
C SER A 78 10.98 87.02 -74.60
N VAL A 79 11.68 87.44 -73.54
CA VAL A 79 11.59 86.92 -72.18
C VAL A 79 11.38 88.11 -71.22
N GLN A 80 10.52 87.95 -70.22
CA GLN A 80 10.30 88.91 -69.14
C GLN A 80 10.24 88.17 -67.80
N VAL A 81 10.88 88.72 -66.76
CA VAL A 81 11.05 88.07 -65.44
C VAL A 81 10.60 89.02 -64.32
N ASP A 82 9.58 88.63 -63.56
CA ASP A 82 9.12 89.39 -62.39
C ASP A 82 9.97 89.08 -61.14
N LYS A 83 10.33 90.10 -60.34
CA LYS A 83 10.96 89.89 -59.03
C LYS A 83 9.88 89.49 -58.00
N PRO A 84 9.95 88.30 -57.38
CA PRO A 84 8.91 87.82 -56.46
C PRO A 84 8.96 88.55 -55.10
N SER A 85 7.79 88.84 -54.54
CA SER A 85 7.61 89.49 -53.25
C SER A 85 7.59 88.49 -52.07
N ALA A 86 8.68 87.73 -51.91
CA ALA A 86 8.81 86.68 -50.88
C ALA A 86 9.98 86.96 -49.92
N PHE A 87 9.87 86.45 -48.68
CA PHE A 87 10.90 86.59 -47.65
C PHE A 87 12.16 85.75 -47.98
N ALA A 88 13.24 85.97 -47.23
CA ALA A 88 14.61 85.65 -47.67
C ALA A 88 15.07 84.20 -47.48
N PHE A 89 14.18 83.25 -47.16
CA PHE A 89 14.55 81.90 -46.67
C PHE A 89 13.74 80.75 -47.29
N GLU A 90 13.15 80.95 -48.47
CA GLU A 90 12.46 79.91 -49.23
C GLU A 90 12.91 79.89 -50.70
N ASP A 91 12.62 78.77 -51.37
CA ASP A 91 12.83 78.55 -52.80
C ASP A 91 12.03 79.57 -53.65
N LYS A 92 12.69 80.63 -54.11
CA LYS A 92 12.03 81.78 -54.75
C LYS A 92 11.57 81.43 -56.16
N THR A 93 10.26 81.46 -56.35
CA THR A 93 9.63 81.18 -57.66
C THR A 93 9.41 82.47 -58.43
N TYR A 94 10.17 82.62 -59.52
CA TYR A 94 10.07 83.71 -60.49
C TYR A 94 9.00 83.36 -61.54
N ASN A 95 8.13 84.30 -61.87
CA ASN A 95 7.29 84.19 -63.06
C ASN A 95 8.11 84.65 -64.26
N VAL A 96 8.20 83.82 -65.29
CA VAL A 96 8.96 84.08 -66.51
C VAL A 96 8.03 83.96 -67.72
N LYS A 97 7.70 85.09 -68.35
CA LYS A 97 6.88 85.12 -69.57
C LYS A 97 7.80 84.95 -70.78
N VAL A 98 7.58 83.89 -71.56
CA VAL A 98 8.30 83.59 -72.80
C VAL A 98 7.32 83.68 -73.96
N VAL A 99 7.61 84.51 -74.95
CA VAL A 99 6.71 84.75 -76.10
C VAL A 99 7.31 84.10 -77.36
N LEU A 100 6.63 83.10 -77.92
CA LEU A 100 7.09 82.38 -79.11
C LEU A 100 6.99 83.22 -80.40
N GLU A 101 7.78 82.84 -81.40
CA GLU A 101 7.55 83.17 -82.82
C GLU A 101 6.32 82.42 -83.36
N SER A 102 5.71 82.90 -84.45
CA SER A 102 4.41 82.42 -84.97
C SER A 102 4.34 80.96 -85.39
N ASP A 103 5.48 80.37 -85.76
CA ASP A 103 5.53 79.15 -86.57
C ASP A 103 5.62 77.87 -85.70
N TYR A 104 5.63 78.02 -84.38
CA TYR A 104 5.69 76.92 -83.42
C TYR A 104 4.50 76.91 -82.47
N LYS A 105 3.98 75.72 -82.18
CA LYS A 105 3.11 75.49 -81.02
C LYS A 105 3.88 74.77 -79.90
N TRP A 106 3.48 75.06 -78.67
CA TRP A 106 3.82 74.23 -77.51
C TRP A 106 3.28 72.80 -77.67
N ASP A 107 3.93 71.83 -77.01
CA ASP A 107 3.40 70.47 -76.86
C ASP A 107 2.14 70.41 -75.99
N VAL A 108 1.96 71.40 -75.14
CA VAL A 108 0.75 71.63 -74.36
C VAL A 108 -0.14 72.62 -75.13
N ASP A 109 -1.24 72.13 -75.68
CA ASP A 109 -2.24 72.99 -76.31
C ASP A 109 -2.85 73.96 -75.29
N ASN A 110 -3.22 75.17 -75.74
CA ASN A 110 -3.68 76.30 -74.92
C ASN A 110 -2.68 76.84 -73.87
N PHE A 111 -1.40 76.43 -73.88
CA PHE A 111 -0.39 77.05 -73.02
C PHE A 111 0.06 78.41 -73.56
N ASP A 112 0.13 79.42 -72.69
CA ASP A 112 0.35 80.83 -73.06
C ASP A 112 1.82 81.28 -73.00
N GLY A 113 2.75 80.41 -72.60
CA GLY A 113 4.16 80.74 -72.42
C GLY A 113 4.54 81.31 -71.04
N GLN A 114 3.69 81.22 -70.01
CA GLN A 114 4.10 81.51 -68.62
C GLN A 114 4.82 80.32 -67.96
N PHE A 115 6.09 80.52 -67.65
CA PHE A 115 6.92 79.61 -66.88
C PHE A 115 7.00 80.06 -65.42
N LYS A 116 7.13 79.11 -64.50
CA LYS A 116 7.48 79.35 -63.11
C LYS A 116 8.81 78.67 -62.86
N VAL A 117 9.79 79.42 -62.39
CA VAL A 117 11.18 78.97 -62.30
C VAL A 117 11.67 79.25 -60.88
N THR A 118 12.11 78.22 -60.19
CA THR A 118 12.36 78.27 -58.75
C THR A 118 13.87 78.22 -58.49
N ALA A 119 14.40 79.22 -57.80
CA ALA A 119 15.81 79.33 -57.44
C ALA A 119 15.99 79.19 -55.92
N ASN A 120 16.97 78.37 -55.51
CA ASN A 120 17.24 78.09 -54.10
C ASN A 120 18.06 79.20 -53.43
N VAL A 121 17.56 79.71 -52.30
CA VAL A 121 18.16 80.83 -51.55
C VAL A 121 18.11 80.54 -50.03
N GLY A 122 19.00 79.66 -49.54
CA GLY A 122 19.17 79.43 -48.09
C GLY A 122 19.87 78.11 -47.73
N ASN A 123 20.51 78.06 -46.55
CA ASN A 123 21.14 76.86 -45.95
C ASN A 123 20.50 76.52 -44.59
N TYR A 124 20.54 75.25 -44.21
CA TYR A 124 20.17 74.71 -42.89
C TYR A 124 21.06 73.51 -42.54
N ASP A 125 21.36 73.30 -41.26
CA ASP A 125 21.97 72.06 -40.76
C ASP A 125 20.91 70.98 -40.43
N LYS A 126 21.33 69.71 -40.39
CA LYS A 126 20.45 68.54 -40.24
C LYS A 126 20.75 67.72 -38.98
N VAL A 127 19.69 67.26 -38.31
CA VAL A 127 19.74 66.21 -37.26
C VAL A 127 19.23 64.89 -37.85
N ILE A 128 20.01 63.82 -37.70
CA ILE A 128 19.73 62.51 -38.31
C ILE A 128 18.82 61.69 -37.39
N LYS A 129 17.59 61.40 -37.85
CA LYS A 129 16.59 60.65 -37.08
C LYS A 129 17.11 59.28 -36.60
N GLN A 130 17.84 58.56 -37.44
CA GLN A 130 18.33 57.21 -37.10
C GLN A 130 19.36 57.22 -35.97
N ASP A 131 20.20 58.26 -35.88
CA ASP A 131 21.18 58.42 -34.80
C ASP A 131 20.48 58.71 -33.47
N ILE A 132 19.40 59.50 -33.49
CA ILE A 132 18.58 59.79 -32.31
C ILE A 132 17.85 58.54 -31.81
N GLN A 133 17.21 57.76 -32.70
CA GLN A 133 16.62 56.48 -32.33
C GLN A 133 17.68 55.54 -31.72
N SER A 134 18.85 55.43 -32.34
CA SER A 134 19.94 54.56 -31.87
C SER A 134 20.48 54.98 -30.49
N LYS A 135 20.61 56.29 -30.22
CA LYS A 135 20.97 56.81 -28.89
C LYS A 135 19.89 56.55 -27.84
N LEU A 136 18.62 56.73 -28.19
CA LEU A 136 17.49 56.47 -27.30
C LEU A 136 17.39 54.98 -26.95
N ASP A 137 17.46 54.09 -27.95
CA ASP A 137 17.43 52.64 -27.75
C ASP A 137 18.60 52.21 -26.85
N ALA A 138 19.84 52.62 -27.16
CA ALA A 138 21.03 52.31 -26.35
C ALA A 138 20.99 52.89 -24.92
N SER A 139 20.11 53.85 -24.64
CA SER A 139 19.92 54.38 -23.28
C SER A 139 19.22 53.39 -22.34
N VAL A 140 18.38 52.49 -22.87
CA VAL A 140 17.64 51.48 -22.10
C VAL A 140 17.98 50.03 -22.48
N GLN A 141 18.53 49.79 -23.66
CA GLN A 141 18.84 48.44 -24.16
C GLN A 141 19.75 47.66 -23.19
N ASN A 142 19.36 46.41 -22.92
CA ASN A 142 20.04 45.46 -22.04
C ASN A 142 20.24 45.93 -20.58
N LYS A 143 19.45 46.91 -20.11
CA LYS A 143 19.47 47.40 -18.72
C LYS A 143 18.15 47.06 -18.04
N GLN A 144 18.20 46.38 -16.89
CA GLN A 144 17.02 46.20 -16.05
C GLN A 144 16.78 47.48 -15.24
N MET A 145 15.59 48.07 -15.39
CA MET A 145 15.24 49.39 -14.85
C MET A 145 13.78 49.45 -14.39
N THR A 146 13.49 50.32 -13.41
CA THR A 146 12.11 50.75 -13.11
C THR A 146 11.61 51.77 -14.15
N ASP A 147 10.30 52.09 -14.14
CA ASP A 147 9.74 53.15 -15.01
C ASP A 147 10.49 54.48 -14.82
N GLU A 148 10.77 54.85 -13.58
CA GLU A 148 11.42 56.11 -13.22
C GLU A 148 12.89 56.13 -13.68
N GLN A 149 13.58 54.99 -13.63
CA GLN A 149 14.93 54.84 -14.15
C GLN A 149 14.97 54.87 -15.68
N ALA A 150 14.03 54.21 -16.36
CA ALA A 150 13.91 54.24 -17.81
C ALA A 150 13.58 55.66 -18.32
N ILE A 151 12.62 56.35 -17.68
CA ILE A 151 12.27 57.74 -17.97
C ILE A 151 13.47 58.68 -17.73
N ALA A 152 14.24 58.49 -16.65
CA ALA A 152 15.44 59.28 -16.39
C ALA A 152 16.56 59.03 -17.42
N ALA A 153 16.76 57.77 -17.85
CA ALA A 153 17.70 57.42 -18.91
C ALA A 153 17.31 58.05 -20.26
N LEU A 154 16.06 57.92 -20.67
CA LEU A 154 15.54 58.47 -21.94
C LEU A 154 15.61 60.01 -21.98
N ASN A 155 15.24 60.69 -20.89
CA ASN A 155 15.33 62.16 -20.80
C ASN A 155 16.78 62.68 -20.81
N SER A 156 17.78 61.86 -20.47
CA SER A 156 19.20 62.28 -20.44
C SER A 156 20.03 61.80 -21.63
N ALA A 157 19.53 60.83 -22.41
CA ALA A 157 20.21 60.16 -23.52
C ALA A 157 20.71 61.09 -24.66
N LEU A 158 20.14 62.29 -24.77
CA LEU A 158 20.36 63.23 -25.88
C LEU A 158 20.96 64.58 -25.42
N ASN A 159 21.31 64.73 -24.14
CA ASN A 159 21.84 65.99 -23.58
C ASN A 159 23.21 66.41 -24.15
N ASP A 160 23.89 65.53 -24.88
CA ASP A 160 25.17 65.76 -25.57
C ASP A 160 25.01 66.09 -27.07
N VAL A 161 23.78 66.09 -27.59
CA VAL A 161 23.48 66.23 -29.02
C VAL A 161 23.11 67.67 -29.37
N LYS A 162 23.90 68.30 -30.24
CA LYS A 162 23.60 69.63 -30.81
C LYS A 162 22.33 69.60 -31.68
N GLY A 163 21.59 70.71 -31.69
CA GLY A 163 20.36 70.83 -32.46
C GLY A 163 19.12 70.29 -31.75
N ILE A 164 19.23 69.82 -30.51
CA ILE A 164 18.10 69.35 -29.68
C ILE A 164 17.89 70.32 -28.52
N SER A 165 16.68 70.88 -28.41
CA SER A 165 16.30 71.85 -27.39
C SER A 165 15.61 71.22 -26.18
N SER A 166 14.92 70.08 -26.34
CA SER A 166 14.37 69.30 -25.22
C SER A 166 13.95 67.88 -25.61
N VAL A 167 13.85 67.02 -24.60
CA VAL A 167 13.27 65.66 -24.67
C VAL A 167 12.09 65.60 -23.70
N GLN A 168 11.01 64.93 -24.11
CA GLN A 168 9.81 64.69 -23.29
C GLN A 168 9.44 63.21 -23.41
N VAL A 169 9.28 62.51 -22.29
CA VAL A 169 8.97 61.07 -22.25
C VAL A 169 7.62 60.86 -21.57
N ASP A 170 6.66 60.30 -22.30
CA ASP A 170 5.35 59.95 -21.72
C ASP A 170 5.47 58.65 -20.90
N LYS A 171 4.88 58.62 -19.70
CA LYS A 171 4.76 57.37 -18.92
C LYS A 171 3.67 56.48 -19.55
N PRO A 172 3.98 55.25 -19.97
CA PRO A 172 3.02 54.41 -20.68
C PRO A 172 1.90 53.88 -19.77
N ASN A 173 0.66 53.93 -20.24
CA ASN A 173 -0.53 53.44 -19.55
C ASN A 173 -0.69 51.90 -19.65
N THR A 174 0.39 51.14 -19.47
CA THR A 174 0.38 49.66 -19.52
C THR A 174 0.83 49.05 -18.19
N PHE A 175 0.17 47.95 -17.82
CA PHE A 175 0.52 47.19 -16.60
C PHE A 175 1.94 46.61 -16.70
N ALA A 176 2.59 46.42 -15.55
CA ALA A 176 4.05 46.44 -15.44
C ALA A 176 4.81 45.16 -15.86
N PHE A 177 4.27 44.34 -16.76
CA PHE A 177 4.65 42.93 -16.89
C PHE A 177 5.08 42.46 -18.29
N GLU A 178 5.25 43.38 -19.25
CA GLU A 178 5.78 43.12 -20.60
C GLU A 178 6.76 44.24 -21.01
N ASP A 179 7.43 44.08 -22.16
CA ASP A 179 8.33 45.08 -22.77
C ASP A 179 7.61 46.42 -22.98
N LYS A 180 7.95 47.43 -22.16
CA LYS A 180 7.25 48.71 -22.14
C LYS A 180 7.75 49.61 -23.26
N THR A 181 6.83 50.05 -24.12
CA THR A 181 7.12 51.03 -25.18
C THR A 181 6.73 52.44 -24.72
N TYR A 182 7.74 53.30 -24.55
CA TYR A 182 7.62 54.71 -24.20
C TYR A 182 7.51 55.54 -25.48
N ASN A 183 6.63 56.54 -25.50
CA ASN A 183 6.67 57.58 -26.54
C ASN A 183 7.63 58.67 -26.08
N VAL A 184 8.59 59.03 -26.95
CA VAL A 184 9.63 60.02 -26.64
C VAL A 184 9.57 61.11 -27.70
N LYS A 185 9.23 62.33 -27.30
CA LYS A 185 9.19 63.49 -28.17
C LYS A 185 10.46 64.31 -28.03
N VAL A 186 11.15 64.51 -29.15
CA VAL A 186 12.39 65.28 -29.24
C VAL A 186 12.12 66.58 -30.00
N VAL A 187 12.45 67.72 -29.40
CA VAL A 187 12.28 69.06 -29.98
C VAL A 187 13.63 69.58 -30.43
N LEU A 188 13.70 70.17 -31.63
CA LEU A 188 14.95 70.72 -32.17
C LEU A 188 15.20 72.18 -31.77
N GLU A 189 16.41 72.66 -32.01
CA GLU A 189 16.78 74.09 -32.01
C GLU A 189 16.34 74.76 -33.34
N SER A 190 16.11 76.08 -33.33
CA SER A 190 15.41 76.80 -34.43
C SER A 190 16.15 76.88 -35.78
N ASP A 191 17.44 76.56 -35.78
CA ASP A 191 18.38 76.57 -36.91
C ASP A 191 18.60 75.17 -37.53
N TYR A 192 18.05 74.11 -36.90
CA TYR A 192 18.18 72.73 -37.35
C TYR A 192 16.85 72.19 -37.90
N LYS A 193 16.95 71.20 -38.79
CA LYS A 193 15.80 70.37 -39.19
C LYS A 193 16.12 68.88 -39.16
N TRP A 194 15.08 68.06 -39.07
CA TRP A 194 15.21 66.62 -39.27
C TRP A 194 15.73 66.31 -40.69
N ASP A 195 16.47 65.22 -40.82
CA ASP A 195 16.89 64.66 -42.09
C ASP A 195 15.72 64.13 -42.93
N VAL A 196 14.64 63.67 -42.27
CA VAL A 196 13.37 63.19 -42.82
C VAL A 196 12.31 64.29 -42.82
N ASP A 197 11.78 64.62 -44.01
CA ASP A 197 10.71 65.61 -44.17
C ASP A 197 9.39 65.17 -43.50
N ASN A 198 8.63 66.15 -42.98
CA ASN A 198 7.36 65.96 -42.25
C ASN A 198 7.43 65.09 -40.98
N PHE A 199 8.63 64.79 -40.46
CA PHE A 199 8.78 64.14 -39.16
C PHE A 199 8.65 65.15 -38.01
N ASP A 200 7.84 64.80 -36.99
CA ASP A 200 7.45 65.68 -35.89
C ASP A 200 8.25 65.49 -34.59
N GLY A 201 9.30 64.67 -34.64
CA GLY A 201 10.16 64.36 -33.50
C GLY A 201 9.64 63.28 -32.55
N GLN A 202 8.58 62.53 -32.89
CA GLN A 202 8.10 61.41 -32.06
C GLN A 202 8.83 60.08 -32.34
N PHE A 203 9.48 59.56 -31.31
CA PHE A 203 10.16 58.26 -31.28
C PHE A 203 9.38 57.27 -30.40
N LYS A 204 9.59 55.97 -30.64
CA LYS A 204 9.12 54.89 -29.76
C LYS A 204 10.31 54.07 -29.33
N VAL A 205 10.40 53.79 -28.04
CA VAL A 205 11.56 53.14 -27.43
C VAL A 205 11.06 52.08 -26.45
N THR A 206 11.60 50.87 -26.53
CA THR A 206 11.11 49.71 -25.76
C THR A 206 12.13 49.29 -24.71
N ALA A 207 11.71 49.15 -23.45
CA ALA A 207 12.56 48.76 -22.32
C ALA A 207 12.03 47.52 -21.58
N ASN A 208 12.97 46.70 -21.11
CA ASN A 208 12.72 45.38 -20.52
C ASN A 208 12.69 45.45 -18.99
N VAL A 209 11.59 45.01 -18.37
CA VAL A 209 11.30 45.21 -16.93
C VAL A 209 11.45 43.89 -16.15
N LYS A 210 11.81 43.97 -14.86
CA LYS A 210 12.05 42.80 -13.98
C LYS A 210 10.89 41.79 -14.02
N LYS A 211 11.21 40.53 -14.36
CA LYS A 211 10.24 39.43 -14.39
C LYS A 211 9.98 38.90 -12.97
N ILE A 212 8.78 39.16 -12.45
CA ILE A 212 8.28 38.58 -11.20
C ILE A 212 7.99 37.08 -11.38
N THR A 213 8.30 36.26 -10.37
CA THR A 213 8.01 34.82 -10.36
C THR A 213 6.56 34.57 -9.95
N THR A 214 5.81 33.87 -10.80
CA THR A 214 4.43 33.47 -10.49
C THR A 214 4.44 32.15 -9.71
N ILE A 215 3.79 32.11 -8.55
CA ILE A 215 3.51 30.89 -7.78
C ILE A 215 2.10 30.39 -8.11
N ASP A 216 1.99 29.14 -8.55
CA ASP A 216 0.68 28.47 -8.70
C ASP A 216 0.21 27.98 -7.33
N GLN A 217 -0.93 28.51 -6.89
CA GLN A 217 -1.54 28.16 -5.61
C GLN A 217 -1.98 26.69 -5.53
N ASN A 218 -2.43 26.08 -6.64
CA ASN A 218 -2.98 24.74 -6.66
C ASN A 218 -1.88 23.68 -6.55
N GLU A 219 -0.77 23.88 -7.28
CA GLU A 219 0.41 23.00 -7.16
C GLU A 219 1.11 23.17 -5.81
N LEU A 220 1.09 24.36 -5.19
CA LEU A 220 1.61 24.57 -3.84
C LEU A 220 0.70 23.91 -2.77
N GLU A 221 -0.62 24.07 -2.85
CA GLU A 221 -1.58 23.42 -1.96
C GLU A 221 -1.48 21.88 -2.04
N LYS A 222 -1.37 21.36 -3.26
CA LYS A 222 -1.15 19.93 -3.54
C LYS A 222 0.19 19.44 -2.99
N ALA A 223 1.25 20.25 -3.05
CA ALA A 223 2.53 19.93 -2.43
C ALA A 223 2.44 19.90 -0.90
N PHE A 224 1.78 20.88 -0.27
CA PHE A 224 1.54 20.86 1.18
C PHE A 224 0.72 19.64 1.61
N LYS A 225 -0.40 19.36 0.93
CA LYS A 225 -1.23 18.17 1.17
C LYS A 225 -0.41 16.88 1.03
N SER A 226 0.37 16.74 -0.04
CA SER A 226 1.21 15.55 -0.24
C SER A 226 2.37 15.43 0.75
N GLY A 227 2.86 16.53 1.31
CA GLY A 227 3.91 16.53 2.34
C GLY A 227 3.37 16.13 3.71
N ILE A 228 2.28 16.75 4.16
CA ILE A 228 1.68 16.52 5.49
C ILE A 228 1.16 15.08 5.63
N LEU A 229 0.62 14.49 4.55
CA LEU A 229 0.09 13.11 4.55
C LEU A 229 1.16 12.01 4.81
N GLN A 230 2.45 12.35 4.89
CA GLN A 230 3.54 11.41 5.17
C GLN A 230 4.07 11.50 6.61
N GLU A 231 3.61 12.46 7.40
CA GLU A 231 4.14 12.78 8.74
C GLU A 231 3.21 12.25 9.86
N TYR A 232 3.68 12.16 11.11
CA TYR A 232 2.96 11.47 12.18
C TYR A 232 2.49 12.38 13.33
N ASN A 233 3.19 13.48 13.63
CA ASN A 233 2.78 14.46 14.66
C ASN A 233 2.79 15.91 14.16
N GLN A 234 2.33 16.85 15.02
CA GLN A 234 2.23 18.27 14.68
C GLN A 234 3.59 18.87 14.29
N LYS A 235 4.66 18.54 15.01
CA LYS A 235 6.00 19.09 14.77
C LYS A 235 6.59 18.61 13.45
N GLU A 236 6.41 17.33 13.12
CA GLU A 236 6.79 16.75 11.84
C GLU A 236 6.00 17.41 10.69
N ALA A 237 4.70 17.67 10.88
CA ALA A 237 3.88 18.41 9.92
C ALA A 237 4.33 19.89 9.76
N GLU A 238 4.69 20.59 10.84
CA GLU A 238 5.29 21.94 10.78
C GLU A 238 6.61 21.94 9.99
N GLU A 239 7.50 20.99 10.28
CA GLU A 239 8.76 20.84 9.55
C GLU A 239 8.54 20.48 8.07
N ALA A 240 7.52 19.67 7.74
CA ALA A 240 7.14 19.37 6.36
C ALA A 240 6.56 20.56 5.60
N ILE A 241 5.75 21.39 6.26
CA ILE A 241 5.24 22.65 5.68
C ILE A 241 6.41 23.61 5.42
N LEU A 242 7.34 23.76 6.36
CA LEU A 242 8.54 24.58 6.18
C LEU A 242 9.44 24.02 5.06
N ARG A 243 9.58 22.69 4.94
CA ARG A 243 10.31 21.99 3.87
C ARG A 243 9.72 22.31 2.50
N VAL A 244 8.41 22.07 2.32
CA VAL A 244 7.70 22.35 1.05
C VAL A 244 7.72 23.85 0.71
N PHE A 245 7.61 24.74 1.71
CA PHE A 245 7.72 26.18 1.50
C PHE A 245 9.11 26.55 0.95
N ASN A 246 10.18 26.12 1.62
CA ASN A 246 11.57 26.39 1.24
C ASN A 246 11.97 25.79 -0.13
N GLU A 247 11.32 24.71 -0.56
CA GLU A 247 11.52 24.13 -1.90
C GLU A 247 10.88 24.96 -3.03
N LYS A 248 9.86 25.78 -2.74
CA LYS A 248 9.08 26.53 -3.74
C LYS A 248 9.33 28.05 -3.70
N ILE A 249 9.79 28.58 -2.57
CA ILE A 249 9.97 30.01 -2.33
C ILE A 249 11.28 30.21 -1.53
N ASP A 250 12.17 31.11 -1.99
CA ASP A 250 13.44 31.36 -1.30
C ASP A 250 13.21 32.11 0.03
N SER A 251 13.48 31.44 1.15
CA SER A 251 13.31 31.95 2.51
C SER A 251 14.26 33.08 2.91
N LYS A 252 15.13 33.55 2.02
CA LYS A 252 15.88 34.81 2.19
C LYS A 252 15.09 36.03 1.70
N LEU A 253 14.04 35.82 0.90
CA LEU A 253 13.32 36.86 0.15
C LEU A 253 11.90 37.10 0.67
N THR A 254 11.46 36.32 1.66
CA THR A 254 10.13 36.37 2.29
C THR A 254 10.21 35.91 3.76
N ASP A 255 9.26 36.35 4.58
CA ASP A 255 9.02 35.78 5.92
C ASP A 255 8.56 34.30 5.79
N PRO A 256 8.87 33.40 6.75
CA PRO A 256 8.33 32.04 6.78
C PRO A 256 6.80 32.02 6.97
N PRO A 257 6.10 30.93 6.58
CA PRO A 257 4.66 30.82 6.75
C PRO A 257 4.25 30.84 8.23
N LEU A 258 3.16 31.54 8.53
CA LEU A 258 2.47 31.37 9.81
C LEU A 258 1.59 30.12 9.71
N ILE A 259 1.80 29.17 10.63
CA ILE A 259 1.07 27.89 10.69
C ILE A 259 0.24 27.88 11.98
N GLU A 260 -1.05 27.58 11.85
CA GLU A 260 -2.01 27.51 12.96
C GLU A 260 -2.72 26.15 12.92
N PHE A 261 -2.62 25.36 14.00
CA PHE A 261 -3.33 24.09 14.16
C PHE A 261 -4.58 24.29 15.02
N LYS A 262 -5.71 23.74 14.57
CA LYS A 262 -6.97 23.75 15.31
C LYS A 262 -7.58 22.33 15.31
N LYS A 263 -7.67 21.70 16.48
CA LYS A 263 -8.42 20.44 16.66
C LYS A 263 -9.88 20.65 16.23
N ILE A 264 -10.43 19.73 15.45
CA ILE A 264 -11.82 19.79 14.96
C ILE A 264 -12.73 18.88 15.80
N GLY A 265 -12.30 17.65 16.03
CA GLY A 265 -13.07 16.62 16.73
C GLY A 265 -13.31 16.91 18.22
N THR A 266 -14.39 16.35 18.75
CA THR A 266 -14.91 16.59 20.10
C THR A 266 -14.40 15.63 21.16
N GLU A 267 -13.97 14.43 20.76
CA GLU A 267 -13.49 13.40 21.67
C GLU A 267 -12.02 13.63 22.04
N GLU A 268 -11.56 13.04 23.14
CA GLU A 268 -10.16 13.18 23.57
C GLU A 268 -9.20 12.55 22.53
N TRP A 269 -9.56 11.37 22.01
CA TRP A 269 -8.82 10.60 21.00
C TRP A 269 -8.92 11.15 19.57
N ASP A 270 -9.78 12.13 19.27
CA ASP A 270 -9.82 12.72 17.93
C ASP A 270 -8.47 13.35 17.57
N LYS A 271 -7.98 13.09 16.35
CA LYS A 271 -6.73 13.69 15.82
C LYS A 271 -6.97 14.43 14.50
N GLU A 272 -8.21 14.85 14.22
CA GLU A 272 -8.53 15.75 13.11
C GLU A 272 -8.13 17.20 13.43
N PHE A 273 -7.36 17.82 12.52
CA PHE A 273 -6.92 19.20 12.60
C PHE A 273 -7.28 19.98 11.33
N GLU A 274 -7.76 21.22 11.50
CA GLU A 274 -7.70 22.25 10.47
C GLU A 274 -6.35 22.97 10.62
N ILE A 275 -5.43 22.70 9.70
CA ILE A 275 -4.15 23.38 9.58
C ILE A 275 -4.35 24.59 8.67
N THR A 276 -4.18 25.79 9.20
CA THR A 276 -4.21 27.03 8.42
C THR A 276 -2.79 27.53 8.18
N ILE A 277 -2.39 27.67 6.92
CA ILE A 277 -1.05 28.09 6.49
C ILE A 277 -1.17 29.44 5.79
N LYS A 278 -0.55 30.49 6.33
CA LYS A 278 -0.63 31.87 5.82
C LYS A 278 0.74 32.32 5.28
N ILE A 279 0.81 32.52 3.97
CA ILE A 279 2.01 32.94 3.22
C ILE A 279 1.89 34.39 2.77
N LYS A 280 2.85 35.22 3.17
CA LYS A 280 2.95 36.64 2.82
C LYS A 280 4.07 36.86 1.80
N LEU A 281 3.76 36.72 0.51
CA LEU A 281 4.73 36.90 -0.58
C LEU A 281 5.32 38.33 -0.60
N ASN A 282 6.61 38.42 -0.92
CA ASN A 282 7.26 39.68 -1.28
C ASN A 282 6.86 40.10 -2.71
N GLN A 283 6.06 41.15 -2.82
CA GLN A 283 5.40 41.57 -4.07
C GLN A 283 6.35 42.12 -5.14
N ASP A 284 7.58 42.51 -4.79
CA ASP A 284 8.59 42.97 -5.74
C ASP A 284 9.27 41.80 -6.49
N GLU A 285 9.02 40.54 -6.07
CA GLU A 285 9.76 39.35 -6.51
C GLU A 285 8.83 38.17 -6.86
N TYR A 286 7.73 38.01 -6.12
CA TYR A 286 6.75 36.93 -6.28
C TYR A 286 5.31 37.44 -6.39
N LYS A 287 4.45 36.71 -7.13
CA LYS A 287 2.99 36.91 -7.13
C LYS A 287 2.25 35.57 -7.25
N TRP A 288 1.00 35.52 -6.79
CA TRP A 288 0.11 34.38 -7.06
C TRP A 288 -0.33 34.35 -8.53
N ALA A 289 -0.67 33.16 -9.04
CA ALA A 289 -1.22 32.97 -10.39
C ALA A 289 -2.63 33.55 -10.58
N SER A 290 -3.37 33.74 -9.49
CA SER A 290 -4.74 34.28 -9.44
C SER A 290 -4.91 35.19 -8.22
N GLU A 291 -6.04 35.89 -8.12
CA GLU A 291 -6.39 36.67 -6.94
C GLU A 291 -6.60 35.73 -5.73
N PHE A 292 -5.61 35.70 -4.83
CA PHE A 292 -5.57 34.79 -3.70
C PHE A 292 -4.90 35.46 -2.49
N SER A 293 -5.40 35.18 -1.29
CA SER A 293 -4.99 35.83 -0.04
C SER A 293 -3.67 35.31 0.53
N GLY A 294 -3.18 34.15 0.06
CA GLY A 294 -2.06 33.43 0.66
C GLY A 294 -2.44 32.55 1.85
N GLU A 295 -3.74 32.42 2.19
CA GLU A 295 -4.23 31.53 3.25
C GLU A 295 -4.72 30.20 2.68
N PHE A 296 -4.01 29.11 2.99
CA PHE A 296 -4.41 27.75 2.70
C PHE A 296 -5.04 27.10 3.94
N LYS A 297 -6.05 26.26 3.74
CA LYS A 297 -6.65 25.43 4.79
C LYS A 297 -6.62 23.96 4.40
N ILE A 298 -6.00 23.15 5.25
CA ILE A 298 -5.84 21.72 5.06
C ILE A 298 -6.46 21.04 6.27
N GLN A 299 -7.57 20.33 6.05
CA GLN A 299 -8.15 19.44 7.05
C GLN A 299 -7.53 18.04 6.87
N THR A 300 -6.98 17.48 7.94
CA THR A 300 -6.29 16.18 7.93
C THR A 300 -6.33 15.54 9.32
N ALA A 301 -6.17 14.21 9.38
CA ALA A 301 -5.72 13.54 10.59
C ALA A 301 -4.18 13.58 10.67
N LEU A 302 -3.63 13.50 11.88
CA LEU A 302 -2.19 13.27 12.13
C LEU A 302 -1.98 11.86 12.71
N ASN A 303 -0.97 11.16 12.22
CA ASN A 303 -0.86 9.69 12.33
C ASN A 303 -0.18 9.22 13.63
N SER A 304 -0.90 9.16 14.76
CA SER A 304 -0.39 8.52 15.99
C SER A 304 -0.55 6.99 16.01
N THR A 305 0.34 6.31 16.75
CA THR A 305 0.18 4.90 17.15
C THR A 305 -0.37 4.87 18.57
N MET A 306 -1.55 4.28 18.77
CA MET A 306 -2.29 4.30 20.03
C MET A 306 -2.36 2.89 20.61
N MET A 307 -1.77 2.69 21.79
CA MET A 307 -1.87 1.42 22.51
C MET A 307 -3.20 1.36 23.26
N PHE A 308 -3.95 0.27 23.10
CA PHE A 308 -5.11 -0.09 23.91
C PHE A 308 -4.73 -1.19 24.91
N TYR A 309 -5.12 -1.02 26.17
CA TYR A 309 -4.68 -1.87 27.28
C TYR A 309 -5.73 -1.97 28.39
N LYS A 310 -5.76 -3.12 29.09
CA LYS A 310 -6.43 -3.24 30.41
C LYS A 310 -5.41 -3.10 31.53
N VAL A 311 -5.86 -2.66 32.71
CA VAL A 311 -5.03 -2.43 33.90
C VAL A 311 -5.53 -3.28 35.05
N GLU A 312 -4.63 -3.78 35.90
CA GLU A 312 -5.01 -4.58 37.06
C GLU A 312 -6.06 -3.88 37.95
N GLY A 313 -7.16 -4.57 38.21
CA GLY A 313 -8.31 -4.03 38.96
C GLY A 313 -9.27 -3.16 38.15
N LYS A 314 -9.12 -3.06 36.81
CA LYS A 314 -9.98 -2.27 35.92
C LYS A 314 -10.46 -3.09 34.71
N ASN A 315 -11.78 -3.23 34.58
CA ASN A 315 -12.43 -3.79 33.38
C ASN A 315 -12.65 -2.74 32.26
N GLU A 316 -12.25 -1.48 32.48
CA GLU A 316 -12.28 -0.45 31.43
C GLU A 316 -11.06 -0.60 30.50
N ILE A 317 -11.31 -0.53 29.19
CA ILE A 317 -10.27 -0.44 28.19
C ILE A 317 -9.74 0.99 28.19
N LEU A 318 -8.43 1.15 28.41
CA LEU A 318 -7.73 2.43 28.36
C LEU A 318 -6.95 2.53 27.05
N SER A 319 -6.68 3.76 26.62
CA SER A 319 -5.81 4.05 25.47
C SER A 319 -4.76 5.10 25.82
N LYS A 320 -3.62 5.08 25.13
CA LYS A 320 -2.54 6.08 25.27
C LYS A 320 -1.71 6.16 23.99
N ASP A 321 -1.15 7.34 23.70
CA ASP A 321 -0.23 7.52 22.57
C ASP A 321 1.09 6.81 22.86
N PHE A 322 1.43 5.81 22.04
CA PHE A 322 2.62 4.98 22.22
C PHE A 322 3.89 5.66 21.69
N LYS A 323 3.76 6.64 20.77
CA LYS A 323 4.92 7.33 20.17
C LYS A 323 5.43 8.48 21.06
N GLU A 324 4.53 9.13 21.82
CA GLU A 324 4.89 10.27 22.68
C GLU A 324 5.10 9.92 24.17
N THR A 325 4.95 8.65 24.57
CA THR A 325 5.19 8.23 25.96
C THR A 325 6.63 7.75 26.22
N SER A 326 7.21 8.25 27.29
CA SER A 326 8.47 7.73 27.86
C SER A 326 8.22 6.45 28.66
N ILE A 327 9.28 5.77 29.13
CA ILE A 327 9.12 4.61 30.03
C ILE A 327 8.62 5.03 31.43
N GLU A 328 8.85 6.29 31.81
CA GLU A 328 8.43 6.91 33.07
C GLU A 328 6.91 7.13 33.09
N ASP A 329 6.30 7.41 31.93
CA ASP A 329 4.85 7.56 31.74
C ASP A 329 4.01 6.30 32.01
N TRP A 330 4.66 5.16 32.30
CA TRP A 330 4.00 3.86 32.54
C TRP A 330 4.36 3.22 33.88
N GLU A 331 5.20 3.84 34.73
CA GLU A 331 5.71 3.15 35.94
C GLU A 331 4.64 2.79 36.97
N ASP A 332 3.58 3.58 37.09
CA ASP A 332 2.42 3.30 37.96
C ASP A 332 1.33 2.40 37.31
N ILE A 333 1.55 1.90 36.08
CA ILE A 333 0.53 1.21 35.28
C ILE A 333 0.93 -0.25 35.00
N LYS A 334 0.34 -1.18 35.75
CA LYS A 334 0.44 -2.63 35.48
C LYS A 334 -0.59 -3.04 34.42
N ILE A 335 -0.11 -3.18 33.18
CA ILE A 335 -0.92 -3.67 32.05
C ILE A 335 -1.11 -5.17 32.20
N THR A 336 -2.35 -5.64 32.28
CA THR A 336 -2.66 -7.08 32.35
C THR A 336 -2.83 -7.72 30.97
N GLU A 337 -3.12 -6.89 29.97
CA GLU A 337 -3.48 -7.30 28.61
C GLU A 337 -3.18 -6.12 27.68
N ILE A 338 -2.30 -6.31 26.67
CA ILE A 338 -2.37 -5.46 25.48
C ILE A 338 -3.59 -5.95 24.71
N ILE A 339 -4.47 -5.05 24.33
CA ILE A 339 -5.59 -5.37 23.46
C ILE A 339 -5.18 -5.12 22.02
N GLU A 340 -4.54 -3.99 21.74
CA GLU A 340 -4.22 -3.58 20.36
C GLU A 340 -3.12 -2.50 20.29
N PHE A 341 -2.36 -2.50 19.19
CA PHE A 341 -1.62 -1.32 18.71
C PHE A 341 -2.42 -0.70 17.55
N GLY A 342 -3.27 0.28 17.84
CA GLY A 342 -4.07 1.00 16.86
C GLY A 342 -3.23 2.03 16.08
N TRP A 343 -3.62 2.29 14.84
CA TRP A 343 -2.92 3.20 13.91
C TRP A 343 -3.89 4.20 13.31
N TYR A 344 -3.54 5.50 13.35
CA TYR A 344 -4.23 6.51 12.55
C TYR A 344 -3.60 6.63 11.16
N SER A 345 -4.45 6.60 10.13
CA SER A 345 -4.10 6.98 8.76
C SER A 345 -5.35 7.47 8.03
N ASN A 346 -5.29 8.62 7.38
CA ASN A 346 -6.32 9.14 6.47
C ASN A 346 -7.77 9.23 7.03
N GLY A 347 -7.94 9.49 8.33
CA GLY A 347 -9.26 9.77 8.91
C GLY A 347 -10.19 8.56 9.06
N GLN A 348 -9.65 7.35 9.15
CA GLN A 348 -10.40 6.16 9.54
C GLN A 348 -9.76 5.47 10.75
N VAL A 349 -10.61 4.95 11.65
CA VAL A 349 -10.20 4.03 12.72
C VAL A 349 -10.03 2.65 12.09
N CYS A 350 -8.81 2.12 12.09
CA CYS A 350 -8.46 0.84 11.46
C CYS A 350 -8.12 -0.24 12.52
N GLY A 351 -9.02 -0.44 13.48
CA GLY A 351 -8.85 -1.39 14.59
C GLY A 351 -9.93 -1.20 15.67
N ILE A 352 -10.75 -2.23 15.92
CA ILE A 352 -11.84 -2.24 16.92
C ILE A 352 -12.08 -3.69 17.39
N PHE A 353 -11.76 -3.97 18.66
CA PHE A 353 -12.38 -4.92 19.62
C PHE A 353 -12.60 -6.40 19.23
N PHE A 354 -12.54 -7.27 20.25
CA PHE A 354 -13.55 -8.34 20.41
C PHE A 354 -14.28 -8.26 21.75
N ASP A 355 -15.44 -8.93 21.76
CA ASP A 355 -16.42 -9.01 22.84
C ASP A 355 -16.52 -10.46 23.33
N ASP A 356 -16.81 -10.66 24.62
CA ASP A 356 -16.41 -11.81 25.45
C ASP A 356 -17.25 -13.10 25.22
N GLU A 357 -18.04 -13.18 24.15
CA GLU A 357 -19.08 -14.22 24.00
C GLU A 357 -19.11 -14.98 22.65
N ASN A 358 -18.43 -14.54 21.58
CA ASN A 358 -18.79 -14.99 20.21
C ASN A 358 -17.67 -15.36 19.22
N ASN A 359 -16.39 -15.24 19.60
CA ASN A 359 -15.23 -15.85 18.92
C ASN A 359 -15.22 -15.84 17.36
N LYS A 360 -15.30 -14.64 16.73
CA LYS A 360 -15.68 -14.48 15.30
C LYS A 360 -14.73 -13.62 14.43
N SER A 361 -13.43 -13.94 14.49
CA SER A 361 -12.36 -13.61 13.52
C SER A 361 -12.20 -12.16 12.98
N VAL A 362 -11.11 -11.46 13.37
CA VAL A 362 -10.72 -10.12 12.84
C VAL A 362 -9.99 -10.18 11.46
N SER A 363 -10.18 -11.27 10.71
CA SER A 363 -9.48 -11.58 9.43
C SER A 363 -9.50 -10.48 8.36
N SER A 364 -10.39 -9.48 8.46
CA SER A 364 -10.60 -8.47 7.41
C SER A 364 -9.67 -7.25 7.45
N ILE A 365 -9.04 -6.90 8.59
CA ILE A 365 -8.29 -5.63 8.72
C ILE A 365 -6.78 -5.82 8.51
N PHE A 366 -6.13 -6.69 9.29
CA PHE A 366 -4.69 -6.99 9.12
C PHE A 366 -4.36 -7.46 7.70
N SER A 367 -5.22 -8.27 7.10
CA SER A 367 -5.05 -8.73 5.71
C SER A 367 -5.07 -7.58 4.69
N GLN A 368 -5.83 -6.50 4.91
CA GLN A 368 -5.86 -5.35 4.00
C GLN A 368 -4.63 -4.45 4.13
N TYR A 369 -4.18 -4.14 5.35
CA TYR A 369 -3.16 -3.10 5.60
C TYR A 369 -1.75 -3.61 5.95
N SER A 370 -1.60 -4.92 6.14
CA SER A 370 -0.35 -5.66 6.49
C SER A 370 0.96 -5.08 5.95
N GLN A 371 1.04 -4.70 4.67
CA GLN A 371 2.30 -4.25 4.05
C GLN A 371 2.82 -2.89 4.56
N ASN A 372 2.02 -2.14 5.33
CA ASN A 372 2.39 -0.81 5.84
C ASN A 372 2.57 -0.75 7.38
N ILE A 373 2.45 -1.88 8.10
CA ILE A 373 2.53 -1.90 9.57
C ILE A 373 4.01 -1.86 10.01
N ILE A 374 4.36 -0.89 10.87
CA ILE A 374 5.73 -0.72 11.40
C ILE A 374 5.75 -1.21 12.85
N PHE A 375 6.13 -2.46 13.06
CA PHE A 375 6.22 -3.01 14.42
C PHE A 375 7.28 -2.28 15.26
N PRO A 376 7.04 -2.04 16.57
CA PRO A 376 7.96 -1.30 17.42
C PRO A 376 9.30 -2.02 17.56
N GLU A 377 10.39 -1.24 17.61
CA GLU A 377 11.75 -1.79 17.71
C GLU A 377 12.03 -2.51 19.04
N LYS A 378 11.15 -2.33 20.04
CA LYS A 378 11.20 -2.95 21.37
C LYS A 378 9.79 -3.18 21.90
N LEU A 379 9.63 -4.28 22.65
CA LEU A 379 8.46 -4.50 23.49
C LEU A 379 8.58 -3.66 24.77
N ASN A 380 7.45 -3.18 25.32
CA ASN A 380 7.42 -2.49 26.61
C ASN A 380 7.50 -3.52 27.75
N LYS A 381 8.45 -3.36 28.67
CA LYS A 381 8.66 -4.23 29.85
C LYS A 381 7.39 -4.51 30.69
N ASN A 382 6.41 -3.61 30.68
CA ASN A 382 5.17 -3.75 31.47
C ASN A 382 4.14 -4.70 30.82
N ILE A 383 4.45 -5.30 29.67
CA ILE A 383 3.55 -6.21 28.94
C ILE A 383 3.60 -7.60 29.55
N THR A 384 2.44 -8.09 30.02
CA THR A 384 2.29 -9.45 30.58
C THR A 384 1.52 -10.42 29.69
N SER A 385 0.93 -9.97 28.57
CA SER A 385 0.23 -10.86 27.63
C SER A 385 0.44 -10.42 26.20
N LEU A 386 0.62 -11.40 25.32
CA LEU A 386 0.69 -11.28 23.85
C LEU A 386 -0.43 -12.09 23.18
N LYS A 387 -1.47 -12.46 23.94
CA LYS A 387 -2.64 -13.24 23.50
C LYS A 387 -3.25 -12.66 22.22
N TYR A 388 -3.56 -13.50 21.25
CA TYR A 388 -4.11 -13.13 19.93
C TYR A 388 -3.32 -12.10 19.07
N LEU A 389 -2.12 -11.62 19.46
CA LEU A 389 -1.50 -10.42 18.85
C LEU A 389 -1.23 -10.51 17.33
N PHE A 390 -1.02 -11.72 16.80
CA PHE A 390 -0.86 -12.00 15.36
C PHE A 390 -1.89 -13.03 14.85
N TYR A 391 -3.06 -13.09 15.49
CA TYR A 391 -4.15 -13.96 15.08
C TYR A 391 -4.64 -13.62 13.65
N ASN A 392 -4.88 -14.67 12.85
CA ASN A 392 -5.22 -14.60 11.42
C ASN A 392 -4.22 -13.77 10.58
N LEU A 393 -2.91 -13.87 10.87
CA LEU A 393 -1.84 -13.24 10.06
C LEU A 393 -1.63 -13.98 8.73
N THR A 394 -2.63 -13.87 7.84
CA THR A 394 -2.76 -14.57 6.55
C THR A 394 -1.91 -13.99 5.41
N ARG A 395 -1.09 -12.96 5.68
CA ARG A 395 -0.21 -12.30 4.70
C ARG A 395 1.17 -12.08 5.28
N VAL A 396 2.19 -12.24 4.42
CA VAL A 396 3.59 -12.04 4.76
C VAL A 396 3.85 -10.58 5.12
N THR A 397 3.84 -10.30 6.42
CA THR A 397 4.40 -9.10 7.03
C THR A 397 5.85 -9.38 7.41
N ASN A 398 6.75 -8.46 7.10
CA ASN A 398 8.09 -8.49 7.65
C ASN A 398 8.01 -7.93 9.08
N LEU A 399 7.96 -8.82 10.08
CA LEU A 399 7.86 -8.48 11.50
C LEU A 399 9.25 -8.07 12.02
N ARG A 400 9.86 -7.08 11.36
CA ARG A 400 11.31 -6.78 11.31
C ARG A 400 12.07 -6.77 12.63
N TYR A 401 11.38 -6.51 13.74
CA TYR A 401 11.95 -6.33 15.08
C TYR A 401 11.52 -7.41 16.09
N ILE A 402 10.70 -8.39 15.68
CA ILE A 402 10.06 -9.35 16.59
C ILE A 402 11.06 -10.24 17.34
N SER A 403 12.17 -10.63 16.70
CA SER A 403 13.27 -11.38 17.31
C SER A 403 14.07 -10.58 18.35
N GLY A 404 13.88 -9.26 18.40
CA GLY A 404 14.51 -8.34 19.36
C GLY A 404 13.58 -7.88 20.48
N TRP A 405 12.38 -8.46 20.60
CA TRP A 405 11.44 -8.15 21.67
C TRP A 405 11.83 -8.82 22.99
N ASP A 406 11.81 -8.03 24.07
CA ASP A 406 12.01 -8.51 25.44
C ASP A 406 10.68 -9.02 26.00
N THR A 407 10.49 -10.33 25.92
CA THR A 407 9.27 -11.04 26.38
C THR A 407 9.34 -11.49 27.83
N SER A 408 10.38 -11.11 28.59
CA SER A 408 10.67 -11.67 29.93
C SER A 408 9.57 -11.49 30.99
N ASN A 409 8.61 -10.58 30.79
CA ASN A 409 7.48 -10.37 31.70
C ASN A 409 6.14 -10.95 31.18
N VAL A 410 6.14 -11.61 30.01
CA VAL A 410 4.95 -12.20 29.40
C VAL A 410 4.59 -13.51 30.09
N THR A 411 3.33 -13.62 30.52
CA THR A 411 2.74 -14.82 31.15
C THR A 411 1.76 -15.56 30.23
N ASP A 412 1.24 -14.90 29.19
CA ASP A 412 0.22 -15.44 28.28
C ASP A 412 0.61 -15.18 26.82
N MET A 413 0.76 -16.25 26.05
CA MET A 413 1.03 -16.24 24.60
C MET A 413 -0.03 -17.02 23.80
N SER A 414 -1.20 -17.31 24.39
CA SER A 414 -2.17 -18.17 23.70
C SER A 414 -2.83 -17.52 22.50
N TYR A 415 -3.14 -18.35 21.51
CA TYR A 415 -3.63 -17.95 20.18
C TYR A 415 -2.74 -16.94 19.44
N MET A 416 -1.52 -16.62 19.93
CA MET A 416 -0.74 -15.48 19.47
C MET A 416 -0.48 -15.48 17.97
N PHE A 417 -0.17 -16.63 17.38
CA PHE A 417 -0.02 -16.83 15.93
C PHE A 417 -1.09 -17.79 15.37
N SER A 418 -2.24 -17.93 16.05
CA SER A 418 -3.31 -18.78 15.56
C SER A 418 -3.87 -18.23 14.24
N GLU A 419 -4.12 -19.12 13.26
CA GLU A 419 -4.46 -18.79 11.87
C GLU A 419 -3.39 -17.95 11.11
N ALA A 420 -2.15 -17.85 11.61
CA ALA A 420 -1.03 -17.21 10.90
C ALA A 420 -0.42 -18.15 9.84
N TRP A 421 -1.20 -18.52 8.83
CA TRP A 421 -0.90 -19.62 7.88
C TRP A 421 0.49 -19.58 7.21
N VAL A 422 1.11 -18.40 7.10
CA VAL A 422 2.39 -18.15 6.41
C VAL A 422 3.50 -17.66 7.35
N PHE A 423 3.33 -17.77 8.66
CA PHE A 423 4.31 -17.34 9.65
C PHE A 423 5.40 -18.41 9.89
N ASP A 424 6.67 -18.00 9.77
CA ASP A 424 7.86 -18.83 10.03
C ASP A 424 9.08 -17.93 10.41
N GLN A 425 8.84 -16.86 11.17
CA GLN A 425 9.87 -15.86 11.50
C GLN A 425 10.58 -16.19 12.82
N ASP A 426 11.80 -15.68 12.96
CA ASP A 426 12.66 -15.94 14.12
C ASP A 426 12.07 -15.35 15.42
N ILE A 427 11.80 -16.25 16.36
CA ILE A 427 11.35 -16.02 17.74
C ILE A 427 12.19 -16.87 18.72
N SER A 428 13.34 -17.37 18.27
CA SER A 428 14.21 -18.28 19.03
C SER A 428 14.91 -17.60 20.22
N GLY A 429 15.04 -16.27 20.17
CA GLY A 429 15.64 -15.43 21.22
C GLY A 429 14.66 -14.89 22.26
N TRP A 430 13.39 -15.28 22.23
CA TRP A 430 12.40 -14.89 23.24
C TRP A 430 12.66 -15.58 24.59
N ASP A 431 12.48 -14.81 25.67
CA ASP A 431 12.39 -15.34 27.02
C ASP A 431 10.94 -15.74 27.30
N THR A 432 10.72 -17.04 27.50
CA THR A 432 9.41 -17.63 27.81
C THR A 432 9.30 -18.07 29.27
N SER A 433 10.30 -17.81 30.12
CA SER A 433 10.39 -18.41 31.46
C SER A 433 9.25 -18.05 32.42
N ASN A 434 8.49 -16.99 32.14
CA ASN A 434 7.30 -16.61 32.91
C ASN A 434 5.96 -17.00 32.24
N VAL A 435 5.98 -17.61 31.05
CA VAL A 435 4.77 -18.01 30.31
C VAL A 435 4.10 -19.19 30.98
N THR A 436 2.80 -19.05 31.26
CA THR A 436 1.93 -20.09 31.82
C THR A 436 0.94 -20.66 30.80
N ASP A 437 0.54 -19.88 29.79
CA ASP A 437 -0.43 -20.27 28.76
C ASP A 437 0.17 -20.15 27.35
N MET A 438 0.29 -21.28 26.65
CA MET A 438 0.68 -21.40 25.24
C MET A 438 -0.43 -22.05 24.38
N SER A 439 -1.65 -22.15 24.90
CA SER A 439 -2.77 -22.79 24.20
C SER A 439 -3.00 -22.17 22.82
N ASN A 440 -3.23 -23.01 21.80
CA ASN A 440 -3.45 -22.61 20.41
C ASN A 440 -2.37 -21.71 19.78
N MET A 441 -1.18 -21.53 20.38
CA MET A 441 -0.22 -20.47 19.98
C MET A 441 0.12 -20.48 18.48
N PHE A 442 0.30 -21.65 17.88
CA PHE A 442 0.54 -21.86 16.45
C PHE A 442 -0.58 -22.66 15.76
N SER A 443 -1.78 -22.66 16.34
CA SER A 443 -2.95 -23.33 15.76
C SER A 443 -3.24 -22.79 14.35
N ASN A 444 -3.32 -23.64 13.33
CA ASN A 444 -3.44 -23.28 11.92
C ASN A 444 -2.28 -22.43 11.35
N ALA A 445 -1.14 -22.29 12.04
CA ALA A 445 0.07 -21.68 11.49
C ALA A 445 0.79 -22.66 10.53
N SER A 446 0.12 -23.00 9.42
CA SER A 446 0.42 -24.15 8.56
C SER A 446 1.89 -24.24 8.08
N ALA A 447 2.54 -23.10 7.83
CA ALA A 447 3.92 -23.02 7.38
C ALA A 447 4.99 -23.00 8.50
N PHE A 448 4.59 -22.90 9.78
CA PHE A 448 5.52 -22.68 10.89
C PHE A 448 6.40 -23.91 11.15
N ASN A 449 7.73 -23.71 11.10
CA ASN A 449 8.72 -24.72 11.47
C ASN A 449 9.99 -24.06 12.08
N HIS A 450 9.83 -22.91 12.75
CA HIS A 450 10.97 -22.16 13.27
C HIS A 450 11.51 -22.77 14.58
N ASN A 451 12.82 -22.75 14.76
CA ASN A 451 13.48 -23.38 15.90
C ASN A 451 13.13 -22.68 17.24
N ILE A 452 12.36 -23.38 18.08
CA ILE A 452 11.95 -23.00 19.44
C ILE A 452 12.53 -23.93 20.53
N SER A 453 13.57 -24.69 20.18
CA SER A 453 14.24 -25.67 21.08
C SER A 453 14.98 -25.05 22.29
N GLY A 454 15.09 -23.73 22.33
CA GLY A 454 15.72 -22.94 23.39
C GLY A 454 14.74 -22.28 24.37
N TRP A 455 13.44 -22.37 24.14
CA TRP A 455 12.41 -21.84 25.04
C TRP A 455 12.39 -22.58 26.39
N ASP A 456 12.18 -21.83 27.46
CA ASP A 456 11.89 -22.37 28.79
C ASP A 456 10.38 -22.49 28.95
N THR A 457 9.89 -23.72 29.13
CA THR A 457 8.46 -24.02 29.31
C THR A 457 8.11 -24.41 30.75
N SER A 458 9.03 -24.29 31.70
CA SER A 458 8.88 -24.87 33.05
C SER A 458 7.72 -24.30 33.87
N ASN A 459 7.16 -23.15 33.50
CA ASN A 459 5.95 -22.57 34.12
C ASN A 459 4.66 -22.76 33.29
N VAL A 460 4.74 -23.37 32.11
CA VAL A 460 3.57 -23.58 31.23
C VAL A 460 2.66 -24.65 31.81
N THR A 461 1.37 -24.32 31.96
CA THR A 461 0.31 -25.23 32.41
C THR A 461 -0.60 -25.70 31.28
N ASP A 462 -0.72 -24.93 30.19
CA ASP A 462 -1.59 -25.23 29.06
C ASP A 462 -0.81 -25.20 27.73
N MET A 463 -0.81 -26.34 27.04
CA MET A 463 -0.27 -26.52 25.68
C MET A 463 -1.34 -27.04 24.70
N SER A 464 -2.62 -26.97 25.07
CA SER A 464 -3.74 -27.44 24.27
C SER A 464 -3.71 -26.82 22.87
N ASN A 465 -3.84 -27.65 21.83
CA ASN A 465 -3.89 -27.26 20.43
C ASN A 465 -2.69 -26.41 19.93
N MET A 466 -1.56 -26.38 20.65
CA MET A 466 -0.44 -25.46 20.38
C MET A 466 0.06 -25.51 18.93
N PHE A 467 0.15 -26.71 18.33
CA PHE A 467 0.54 -26.96 16.93
C PHE A 467 -0.58 -27.61 16.10
N ASN A 468 -1.84 -27.47 16.52
CA ASN A 468 -2.99 -27.98 15.77
C ASN A 468 -3.00 -27.37 14.35
N ASN A 469 -3.07 -28.16 13.28
CA ASN A 469 -2.94 -27.72 11.87
C ASN A 469 -1.62 -27.00 11.50
N ALA A 470 -0.57 -27.05 12.33
CA ALA A 470 0.78 -26.62 11.96
C ALA A 470 1.46 -27.69 11.07
N HIS A 471 0.95 -27.84 9.84
CA HIS A 471 1.29 -28.94 8.92
C HIS A 471 2.78 -29.14 8.63
N MET A 472 3.60 -28.10 8.77
CA MET A 472 5.05 -28.11 8.53
C MET A 472 5.90 -28.22 9.80
N PHE A 473 5.31 -28.29 10.99
CA PHE A 473 6.07 -28.28 12.25
C PHE A 473 6.78 -29.62 12.50
N ASP A 474 8.11 -29.58 12.55
CA ASP A 474 9.01 -30.69 12.85
C ASP A 474 10.30 -30.10 13.45
N GLN A 475 10.29 -29.76 14.74
CA GLN A 475 11.43 -29.20 15.50
C GLN A 475 11.74 -30.00 16.77
N ASP A 476 13.01 -29.93 17.20
CA ASP A 476 13.50 -30.55 18.43
C ASP A 476 12.99 -29.84 19.70
N ILE A 477 11.90 -30.37 20.26
CA ILE A 477 11.31 -29.95 21.55
C ILE A 477 11.63 -30.94 22.70
N SER A 478 12.66 -31.79 22.53
CA SER A 478 13.08 -32.80 23.52
C SER A 478 13.54 -32.25 24.87
N LYS A 479 13.91 -30.96 24.90
CA LYS A 479 14.51 -30.29 26.08
C LYS A 479 13.49 -29.61 26.97
N TRP A 480 12.32 -29.29 26.41
CA TRP A 480 11.21 -28.62 27.10
C TRP A 480 10.89 -29.32 28.42
N ASP A 481 10.47 -28.52 29.38
CA ASP A 481 9.99 -29.01 30.67
C ASP A 481 8.46 -28.94 30.68
N THR A 482 7.83 -30.10 30.75
CA THR A 482 6.37 -30.26 30.71
C THR A 482 5.79 -30.57 32.09
N SER A 483 6.60 -30.56 33.16
CA SER A 483 6.17 -31.09 34.46
C SER A 483 5.01 -30.33 35.12
N ASN A 484 4.70 -29.11 34.67
CA ASN A 484 3.56 -28.31 35.15
C ASN A 484 2.36 -28.31 34.18
N VAL A 485 2.47 -28.95 33.00
CA VAL A 485 1.39 -28.99 32.00
C VAL A 485 0.26 -29.91 32.46
N THR A 486 -0.97 -29.40 32.42
CA THR A 486 -2.19 -30.14 32.75
C THR A 486 -3.02 -30.51 31.52
N ASP A 487 -2.88 -29.77 30.43
CA ASP A 487 -3.64 -29.98 29.18
C ASP A 487 -2.69 -30.06 27.97
N MET A 488 -2.78 -31.18 27.24
CA MET A 488 -2.09 -31.43 25.96
C MET A 488 -3.07 -31.77 24.82
N SER A 489 -4.36 -31.52 25.02
CA SER A 489 -5.44 -31.85 24.07
C SER A 489 -5.16 -31.26 22.69
N GLY A 490 -5.17 -32.10 21.64
CA GLY A 490 -4.94 -31.70 20.27
C GLY A 490 -3.58 -31.06 19.95
N MET A 491 -2.57 -31.17 20.84
CA MET A 491 -1.30 -30.42 20.73
C MET A 491 -0.62 -30.53 19.36
N PHE A 492 -0.56 -31.74 18.77
CA PHE A 492 0.02 -32.02 17.44
C PHE A 492 -1.03 -32.43 16.41
N ARG A 493 -2.30 -32.09 16.63
CA ARG A 493 -3.40 -32.47 15.75
C ARG A 493 -3.17 -31.93 14.32
N PHE A 494 -3.24 -32.75 13.28
CA PHE A 494 -2.90 -32.40 11.89
C PHE A 494 -1.48 -31.81 11.68
N ALA A 495 -0.54 -32.00 12.60
CA ALA A 495 0.89 -31.74 12.39
C ALA A 495 1.51 -32.89 11.57
N TYR A 496 1.13 -32.98 10.29
CA TYR A 496 1.28 -34.17 9.44
C TYR A 496 2.69 -34.78 9.35
N ILE A 497 3.74 -34.01 9.62
CA ILE A 497 5.14 -34.45 9.49
C ILE A 497 5.91 -34.56 10.81
N PHE A 498 5.30 -34.21 11.95
CA PHE A 498 6.00 -34.14 13.24
C PHE A 498 6.46 -35.52 13.71
N ASN A 499 7.77 -35.71 13.90
CA ASN A 499 8.34 -36.98 14.35
C ASN A 499 9.60 -36.83 15.23
N HIS A 500 9.59 -35.85 16.15
CA HIS A 500 10.74 -35.56 17.04
C HIS A 500 10.63 -36.22 18.43
N ASP A 501 11.79 -36.56 19.01
CA ASP A 501 11.91 -37.23 20.31
C ASP A 501 11.33 -36.40 21.47
N ILE A 502 10.11 -36.75 21.87
CA ILE A 502 9.43 -36.25 23.08
C ILE A 502 9.46 -37.27 24.23
N SER A 503 10.30 -38.31 24.13
CA SER A 503 10.40 -39.37 25.15
C SER A 503 10.95 -38.87 26.50
N GLY A 504 11.46 -37.64 26.55
CA GLY A 504 11.95 -36.99 27.77
C GLY A 504 10.87 -36.31 28.63
N TRP A 505 9.64 -36.16 28.11
CA TRP A 505 8.60 -35.33 28.72
C TRP A 505 8.00 -35.95 30.00
N ASP A 506 7.83 -35.11 31.02
CA ASP A 506 7.05 -35.42 32.22
C ASP A 506 5.59 -35.07 31.97
N THR A 507 4.70 -36.07 32.00
CA THR A 507 3.25 -35.90 31.78
C THR A 507 2.46 -36.10 33.06
N SER A 508 3.11 -36.17 34.23
CA SER A 508 2.48 -36.63 35.48
C SER A 508 1.37 -35.71 36.01
N ASN A 509 1.28 -34.46 35.55
CA ASN A 509 0.17 -33.55 35.86
C ASN A 509 -0.90 -33.45 34.74
N VAL A 510 -0.70 -34.10 33.58
CA VAL A 510 -1.62 -34.04 32.45
C VAL A 510 -2.90 -34.84 32.74
N THR A 511 -4.05 -34.21 32.53
CA THR A 511 -5.38 -34.83 32.68
C THR A 511 -6.06 -35.11 31.33
N ASP A 512 -5.74 -34.35 30.29
CA ASP A 512 -6.34 -34.45 28.95
C ASP A 512 -5.25 -34.69 27.88
N MET A 513 -5.38 -35.79 27.13
CA MET A 513 -4.57 -36.13 25.97
C MET A 513 -5.42 -36.38 24.71
N SER A 514 -6.70 -35.96 24.73
CA SER A 514 -7.63 -36.11 23.61
C SER A 514 -7.05 -35.50 22.33
N TYR A 515 -7.20 -36.16 21.19
CA TYR A 515 -6.69 -35.73 19.88
C TYR A 515 -5.17 -35.44 19.79
N MET A 516 -4.34 -35.71 20.81
CA MET A 516 -2.97 -35.16 20.92
C MET A 516 -2.10 -35.38 19.68
N PHE A 517 -2.17 -36.58 19.06
CA PHE A 517 -1.47 -36.95 17.83
C PHE A 517 -2.43 -37.24 16.66
N SER A 518 -3.68 -36.77 16.74
CA SER A 518 -4.70 -37.00 15.71
C SER A 518 -4.25 -36.43 14.36
N SER A 519 -4.15 -37.26 13.32
CA SER A 519 -3.59 -36.97 12.00
C SER A 519 -2.10 -36.57 11.98
N ALA A 520 -1.32 -36.84 13.03
CA ALA A 520 0.14 -36.78 13.01
C ALA A 520 0.70 -38.04 12.29
N ARG A 521 0.44 -38.13 10.98
CA ARG A 521 0.49 -39.39 10.21
C ARG A 521 1.81 -40.16 10.25
N VAL A 522 2.94 -39.48 10.36
CA VAL A 522 4.29 -40.08 10.41
C VAL A 522 4.86 -40.18 11.83
N PHE A 523 4.07 -39.84 12.85
CA PHE A 523 4.52 -39.86 14.23
C PHE A 523 4.70 -41.30 14.71
N ASP A 524 5.95 -41.72 14.88
CA ASP A 524 6.34 -42.98 15.48
C ASP A 524 7.53 -42.71 16.40
N GLN A 525 7.24 -42.21 17.62
CA GLN A 525 8.24 -41.94 18.66
C GLN A 525 7.99 -42.74 19.94
N ASN A 526 9.08 -42.97 20.67
CA ASN A 526 9.07 -43.77 21.90
C ASN A 526 8.46 -43.00 23.09
N ILE A 527 7.13 -43.03 23.20
CA ILE A 527 6.35 -42.46 24.31
C ILE A 527 6.12 -43.46 25.47
N SER A 528 7.04 -44.41 25.67
CA SER A 528 6.96 -45.39 26.75
C SER A 528 7.34 -44.80 28.11
N THR A 529 6.57 -45.17 29.13
CA THR A 529 6.77 -44.77 30.53
C THR A 529 8.15 -45.20 31.05
N LYS A 530 8.97 -44.24 31.50
CA LYS A 530 10.33 -44.52 31.98
C LYS A 530 10.79 -43.55 33.08
N GLU A 531 11.60 -44.06 34.01
CA GLU A 531 12.26 -43.21 35.01
C GLU A 531 13.40 -42.41 34.37
N ILE A 532 13.42 -41.08 34.57
CA ILE A 532 14.49 -40.18 34.11
C ILE A 532 15.14 -39.52 35.32
N VAL A 533 16.45 -39.28 35.24
CA VAL A 533 17.21 -38.46 36.20
C VAL A 533 17.89 -37.30 35.46
N LYS A 534 17.31 -36.10 35.53
CA LYS A 534 17.77 -34.85 34.90
C LYS A 534 18.26 -33.92 36.01
N ASN A 535 19.53 -33.51 35.98
CA ASN A 535 20.15 -32.63 37.00
C ASN A 535 20.01 -33.09 38.48
N GLY A 536 19.80 -34.38 38.72
CA GLY A 536 19.57 -34.96 40.06
C GLY A 536 18.11 -34.97 40.51
N ILE A 537 17.20 -34.33 39.76
CA ILE A 537 15.76 -34.53 39.88
C ILE A 537 15.42 -35.87 39.23
N LYS A 538 14.61 -36.69 39.90
CA LYS A 538 14.08 -37.96 39.37
C LYS A 538 12.59 -37.80 39.12
N TYR A 539 12.14 -38.14 37.91
CA TYR A 539 10.74 -38.13 37.51
C TYR A 539 10.41 -39.35 36.64
N LYS A 540 9.12 -39.51 36.31
CA LYS A 540 8.60 -40.59 35.47
C LYS A 540 8.08 -39.95 34.18
N ALA A 541 8.88 -40.03 33.12
CA ALA A 541 8.48 -39.55 31.81
C ALA A 541 7.38 -40.45 31.25
N TRP A 542 6.42 -39.86 30.53
CA TRP A 542 5.20 -40.53 30.06
C TRP A 542 4.46 -41.27 31.19
N ASP A 543 4.25 -40.55 32.30
CA ASP A 543 3.30 -40.98 33.33
C ASP A 543 1.88 -40.52 32.96
N THR A 544 1.01 -41.47 32.62
CA THR A 544 -0.38 -41.21 32.25
C THR A 544 -1.35 -41.32 33.43
N SER A 545 -0.87 -41.52 34.67
CA SER A 545 -1.76 -41.93 35.79
C SER A 545 -2.84 -40.93 36.17
N ASN A 546 -2.75 -39.67 35.74
CA ASN A 546 -3.76 -38.63 35.97
C ASN A 546 -4.64 -38.34 34.74
N VAL A 547 -4.38 -38.99 33.60
CA VAL A 547 -5.15 -38.80 32.36
C VAL A 547 -6.53 -39.45 32.48
N THR A 548 -7.57 -38.68 32.16
CA THR A 548 -8.97 -39.12 32.14
C THR A 548 -9.52 -39.27 30.72
N ASP A 549 -8.99 -38.53 29.75
CA ASP A 549 -9.43 -38.53 28.35
C ASP A 549 -8.28 -38.89 27.40
N MET A 550 -8.47 -39.93 26.59
CA MET A 550 -7.58 -40.35 25.51
C MET A 550 -8.32 -40.45 24.16
N SER A 551 -9.50 -39.83 24.04
CA SER A 551 -10.34 -39.87 22.86
C SER A 551 -9.61 -39.35 21.62
N SER A 552 -9.71 -40.06 20.50
CA SER A 552 -9.04 -39.74 19.23
C SER A 552 -7.50 -39.54 19.30
N MET A 553 -6.81 -39.94 20.38
CA MET A 553 -5.40 -39.57 20.62
C MET A 553 -4.46 -39.90 19.45
N PHE A 554 -4.66 -41.05 18.79
CA PHE A 554 -3.92 -41.51 17.61
C PHE A 554 -4.82 -41.67 16.37
N PHE A 555 -5.97 -41.00 16.31
CA PHE A 555 -6.86 -41.00 15.14
C PHE A 555 -6.07 -40.60 13.88
N ASP A 556 -6.01 -41.42 12.82
CA ASP A 556 -5.24 -41.17 11.58
C ASP A 556 -3.73 -40.90 11.82
N ALA A 557 -3.16 -41.36 12.94
CA ALA A 557 -1.71 -41.44 13.17
C ALA A 557 -1.14 -42.70 12.48
N SER A 558 -1.24 -42.74 11.14
CA SER A 558 -1.17 -43.98 10.35
C SER A 558 0.09 -44.83 10.54
N GLU A 559 1.25 -44.24 10.84
CA GLU A 559 2.53 -44.95 11.01
C GLU A 559 2.85 -45.34 12.47
N PHE A 560 2.07 -44.88 13.46
CA PHE A 560 2.36 -45.10 14.89
C PHE A 560 2.31 -46.58 15.30
N ASN A 561 3.41 -47.11 15.82
CA ASN A 561 3.49 -48.49 16.33
C ASN A 561 4.49 -48.65 17.51
N HIS A 562 4.65 -47.61 18.34
CA HIS A 562 5.56 -47.64 19.48
C HIS A 562 4.91 -48.13 20.80
N ASN A 563 5.68 -48.90 21.58
CA ASN A 563 5.23 -49.59 22.79
C ASN A 563 4.70 -48.64 23.89
N ILE A 564 3.42 -48.79 24.23
CA ILE A 564 2.68 -48.06 25.30
C ILE A 564 2.17 -49.00 26.41
N SER A 565 2.72 -50.20 26.51
CA SER A 565 2.34 -51.25 27.48
C SER A 565 2.61 -50.90 28.96
N GLY A 566 3.34 -49.80 29.20
CA GLY A 566 3.69 -49.28 30.52
C GLY A 566 2.79 -48.14 31.03
N TRP A 567 1.87 -47.65 30.19
CA TRP A 567 0.92 -46.60 30.56
C TRP A 567 -0.03 -47.07 31.67
N ASP A 568 -0.35 -46.16 32.58
CA ASP A 568 -1.39 -46.33 33.58
C ASP A 568 -2.67 -45.68 33.07
N THR A 569 -3.62 -46.49 32.62
CA THR A 569 -4.93 -46.04 32.12
C THR A 569 -6.01 -46.05 33.19
N SER A 570 -5.66 -46.26 34.47
CA SER A 570 -6.66 -46.58 35.50
C SER A 570 -7.65 -45.46 35.83
N ASN A 571 -7.39 -44.21 35.43
CA ASN A 571 -8.32 -43.08 35.54
C ASN A 571 -9.00 -42.70 34.22
N VAL A 572 -8.69 -43.38 33.10
CA VAL A 572 -9.26 -43.07 31.78
C VAL A 572 -10.72 -43.50 31.71
N THR A 573 -11.59 -42.59 31.28
CA THR A 573 -13.03 -42.82 31.07
C THR A 573 -13.42 -42.87 29.59
N ASP A 574 -12.69 -42.20 28.71
CA ASP A 574 -12.96 -42.16 27.27
C ASP A 574 -11.76 -42.68 26.46
N MET A 575 -12.02 -43.68 25.61
CA MET A 575 -11.08 -44.24 24.62
C MET A 575 -11.68 -44.27 23.20
N SER A 576 -12.75 -43.50 22.97
CA SER A 576 -13.41 -43.41 21.66
C SER A 576 -12.42 -42.95 20.58
N TYR A 577 -12.47 -43.58 19.40
CA TYR A 577 -11.61 -43.33 18.24
C TYR A 577 -10.08 -43.40 18.50
N MET A 578 -9.62 -43.90 19.67
CA MET A 578 -8.24 -43.73 20.14
C MET A 578 -7.18 -44.18 19.12
N PHE A 579 -7.39 -45.29 18.43
CA PHE A 579 -6.52 -45.83 17.37
C PHE A 579 -7.23 -45.92 16.01
N SER A 580 -8.30 -45.13 15.79
CA SER A 580 -9.05 -45.18 14.54
C SER A 580 -8.18 -44.69 13.36
N SER A 581 -8.10 -45.44 12.27
CA SER A 581 -7.18 -45.25 11.14
C SER A 581 -5.68 -45.19 11.53
N ALA A 582 -5.29 -45.69 12.70
CA ALA A 582 -3.90 -45.95 13.07
C ALA A 582 -3.44 -47.28 12.42
N HIS A 583 -3.39 -47.30 11.08
CA HIS A 583 -3.31 -48.50 10.25
C HIS A 583 -2.15 -49.48 10.56
N MET A 584 -1.09 -49.01 11.22
CA MET A 584 0.10 -49.80 11.56
C MET A 584 0.18 -50.26 13.04
N PHE A 585 -0.77 -49.87 13.90
CA PHE A 585 -0.67 -50.10 15.35
C PHE A 585 -0.91 -51.57 15.75
N ASP A 586 0.08 -52.19 16.40
CA ASP A 586 0.04 -53.59 16.87
C ASP A 586 0.91 -53.79 18.13
N GLN A 587 0.67 -53.00 19.20
CA GLN A 587 1.45 -53.04 20.45
C GLN A 587 0.69 -53.60 21.64
N ASP A 588 1.40 -54.33 22.51
CA ASP A 588 0.87 -54.94 23.73
C ASP A 588 0.18 -53.91 24.66
N ILE A 589 -1.14 -54.02 24.77
CA ILE A 589 -1.99 -53.25 25.70
C ILE A 589 -2.74 -54.16 26.69
N SER A 590 -2.29 -55.42 26.84
CA SER A 590 -2.89 -56.44 27.73
C SER A 590 -2.86 -56.06 29.21
N LYS A 591 -1.96 -55.15 29.59
CA LYS A 591 -1.72 -54.76 30.99
C LYS A 591 -2.63 -53.64 31.48
N TRP A 592 -3.15 -52.82 30.55
CA TRP A 592 -3.98 -51.65 30.81
C TRP A 592 -5.15 -51.96 31.74
N ASN A 593 -5.64 -50.93 32.43
CA ASN A 593 -6.86 -51.02 33.22
C ASN A 593 -7.97 -50.23 32.55
N THR A 594 -8.97 -50.93 32.03
CA THR A 594 -10.15 -50.35 31.37
C THR A 594 -11.35 -50.21 32.29
N SER A 595 -11.23 -50.55 33.59
CA SER A 595 -12.37 -50.65 34.52
C SER A 595 -13.19 -49.36 34.69
N ASN A 596 -12.65 -48.21 34.32
CA ASN A 596 -13.33 -46.90 34.39
C ASN A 596 -13.80 -46.38 33.02
N VAL A 597 -13.46 -47.07 31.93
CA VAL A 597 -13.82 -46.67 30.57
C VAL A 597 -15.32 -46.89 30.34
N THR A 598 -15.99 -45.86 29.84
CA THR A 598 -17.42 -45.88 29.47
C THR A 598 -17.64 -45.91 27.96
N ASP A 599 -16.67 -45.45 27.17
CA ASP A 599 -16.78 -45.31 25.72
C ASP A 599 -15.58 -45.95 24.98
N MET A 600 -15.88 -46.87 24.05
CA MET A 600 -14.93 -47.52 23.13
C MET A 600 -15.35 -47.39 21.65
N THR A 601 -16.23 -46.45 21.34
CA THR A 601 -16.76 -46.13 20.00
C THR A 601 -15.62 -45.94 19.00
N TYR A 602 -15.59 -46.71 17.90
CA TYR A 602 -14.54 -46.71 16.86
C TYR A 602 -13.09 -46.97 17.36
N MET A 603 -12.85 -47.46 18.58
CA MET A 603 -11.50 -47.48 19.21
C MET A 603 -10.36 -48.04 18.34
N PHE A 604 -10.60 -49.12 17.58
CA PHE A 604 -9.65 -49.74 16.64
C PHE A 604 -10.18 -49.76 15.18
N SER A 605 -11.12 -48.87 14.84
CA SER A 605 -11.69 -48.80 13.49
C SER A 605 -10.60 -48.49 12.45
N GLU A 606 -10.45 -49.27 11.38
CA GLU A 606 -9.37 -49.18 10.39
C GLU A 606 -7.93 -49.39 10.94
N ALA A 607 -7.76 -49.93 12.15
CA ALA A 607 -6.47 -50.40 12.65
C ALA A 607 -6.12 -51.76 12.00
N TRP A 608 -5.83 -51.75 10.69
CA TRP A 608 -5.82 -52.93 9.81
C TRP A 608 -4.98 -54.13 10.28
N VAL A 609 -3.93 -53.89 11.07
CA VAL A 609 -2.96 -54.92 11.51
C VAL A 609 -3.10 -55.33 12.99
N PHE A 610 -4.00 -54.71 13.76
CA PHE A 610 -4.08 -54.90 15.21
C PHE A 610 -4.61 -56.29 15.61
N ASP A 611 -3.79 -57.07 16.34
CA ASP A 611 -4.17 -58.41 16.84
C ASP A 611 -3.59 -58.71 18.25
N GLN A 612 -3.60 -57.71 19.16
CA GLN A 612 -2.97 -57.82 20.50
C GLN A 612 -3.94 -58.24 21.61
N ASP A 613 -3.46 -59.04 22.58
CA ASP A 613 -4.26 -59.63 23.65
C ASP A 613 -4.95 -58.59 24.56
N ILE A 614 -6.19 -58.25 24.23
CA ILE A 614 -7.12 -57.46 25.04
C ILE A 614 -8.06 -58.34 25.88
N SER A 615 -7.82 -59.66 25.96
CA SER A 615 -8.69 -60.59 26.68
C SER A 615 -8.71 -60.36 28.20
N GLY A 616 -7.76 -59.58 28.72
CA GLY A 616 -7.67 -59.20 30.14
C GLY A 616 -8.53 -58.00 30.56
N TRP A 617 -9.16 -57.30 29.62
CA TRP A 617 -9.81 -56.01 29.83
C TRP A 617 -11.15 -56.11 30.58
N ASP A 618 -11.31 -55.28 31.61
CA ASP A 618 -12.57 -55.08 32.32
C ASP A 618 -13.43 -54.07 31.54
N THR A 619 -14.55 -54.52 30.99
CA THR A 619 -15.46 -53.67 30.21
C THR A 619 -16.74 -53.32 30.98
N SER A 620 -16.82 -53.60 32.29
CA SER A 620 -18.11 -53.59 32.99
C SER A 620 -18.81 -52.22 33.05
N ASN A 621 -18.10 -51.12 32.78
CA ASN A 621 -18.65 -49.77 32.72
C ASN A 621 -18.86 -49.24 31.29
N VAL A 622 -18.46 -49.98 30.26
CA VAL A 622 -18.60 -49.58 28.86
C VAL A 622 -20.08 -49.62 28.45
N THR A 623 -20.57 -48.52 27.88
CA THR A 623 -21.93 -48.40 27.34
C THR A 623 -21.97 -48.42 25.81
N ASP A 624 -20.90 -47.99 25.14
CA ASP A 624 -20.82 -47.96 23.68
C ASP A 624 -19.58 -48.73 23.17
N MET A 625 -19.82 -49.67 22.25
CA MET A 625 -18.80 -50.44 21.53
C MET A 625 -19.01 -50.35 20.00
N SER A 626 -19.78 -49.36 19.53
CA SER A 626 -20.11 -49.21 18.12
C SER A 626 -18.84 -49.01 17.29
N TYR A 627 -18.75 -49.73 16.17
CA TYR A 627 -17.64 -49.71 15.21
C TYR A 627 -16.24 -50.01 15.81
N MET A 628 -16.15 -50.57 17.04
CA MET A 628 -14.90 -50.73 17.78
C MET A 628 -13.79 -51.44 16.98
N PHE A 629 -14.13 -52.43 16.14
CA PHE A 629 -13.22 -53.17 15.25
C PHE A 629 -13.65 -53.09 13.77
N PHE A 630 -14.34 -52.01 13.36
CA PHE A 630 -14.73 -51.77 11.97
C PHE A 630 -13.49 -51.76 11.06
N ASP A 631 -13.47 -52.54 9.97
CA ASP A 631 -12.31 -52.69 9.07
C ASP A 631 -10.98 -53.08 9.77
N ALA A 632 -11.02 -53.66 10.98
CA ALA A 632 -9.83 -54.21 11.66
C ALA A 632 -9.46 -55.59 11.07
N TRP A 633 -8.89 -55.59 9.86
CA TRP A 633 -8.73 -56.78 9.01
C TRP A 633 -7.96 -57.96 9.62
N ALA A 634 -7.09 -57.73 10.59
CA ALA A 634 -6.25 -58.76 11.22
C ALA A 634 -6.79 -59.33 12.55
N PHE A 635 -7.80 -58.69 13.15
CA PHE A 635 -8.19 -58.95 14.54
C PHE A 635 -8.91 -60.29 14.74
N ASP A 636 -8.34 -61.20 15.54
CA ASP A 636 -8.96 -62.48 15.94
C ASP A 636 -8.73 -62.81 17.44
N GLN A 637 -8.59 -61.80 18.30
CA GLN A 637 -8.28 -62.01 19.73
C GLN A 637 -9.48 -62.46 20.57
N ASN A 638 -9.20 -63.33 21.56
CA ASN A 638 -10.23 -63.96 22.39
C ASN A 638 -10.86 -62.98 23.39
N ILE A 639 -12.00 -62.42 23.01
CA ILE A 639 -12.80 -61.46 23.79
C ILE A 639 -13.98 -62.12 24.55
N SER A 640 -13.80 -63.38 24.96
CA SER A 640 -14.83 -64.12 25.71
C SER A 640 -14.92 -63.67 27.17
N THR A 641 -16.15 -63.55 27.69
CA THR A 641 -16.40 -63.15 29.09
C THR A 641 -15.80 -64.15 30.08
N LYS A 642 -14.85 -63.71 30.92
CA LYS A 642 -14.15 -64.60 31.87
C LYS A 642 -13.83 -63.94 33.20
N GLU A 643 -13.91 -64.71 34.27
CA GLU A 643 -13.53 -64.26 35.62
C GLU A 643 -12.01 -64.15 35.73
N ILE A 644 -11.51 -62.97 36.14
CA ILE A 644 -10.09 -62.70 36.37
C ILE A 644 -9.87 -62.31 37.83
N VAL A 645 -8.75 -62.80 38.40
CA VAL A 645 -8.25 -62.41 39.73
C VAL A 645 -6.85 -61.80 39.59
N LYS A 646 -6.77 -60.46 39.54
CA LYS A 646 -5.54 -59.66 39.38
C LYS A 646 -5.25 -58.97 40.71
N ASN A 647 -4.10 -59.23 41.33
CA ASN A 647 -3.71 -58.67 42.64
C ASN A 647 -4.73 -58.85 43.79
N GLY A 648 -5.57 -59.89 43.74
CA GLY A 648 -6.64 -60.13 44.71
C GLY A 648 -7.95 -59.38 44.45
N ILE A 649 -7.97 -58.45 43.48
CA ILE A 649 -9.20 -57.90 42.91
C ILE A 649 -9.78 -58.95 41.96
N LYS A 650 -11.09 -59.21 42.08
CA LYS A 650 -11.84 -60.12 41.21
C LYS A 650 -12.81 -59.32 40.37
N TYR A 651 -12.71 -59.47 39.04
CA TYR A 651 -13.58 -58.85 38.06
C TYR A 651 -13.95 -59.84 36.95
N LYS A 652 -14.83 -59.44 36.04
CA LYS A 652 -15.08 -60.15 34.78
C LYS A 652 -14.41 -59.36 33.66
N ALA A 653 -13.48 -59.97 32.94
CA ALA A 653 -13.08 -59.40 31.65
C ALA A 653 -14.21 -59.64 30.64
N TRP A 654 -14.40 -58.69 29.72
CA TRP A 654 -15.45 -58.70 28.71
C TRP A 654 -16.86 -58.91 29.28
N ASP A 655 -17.20 -58.17 30.36
CA ASP A 655 -18.58 -58.02 30.81
C ASP A 655 -19.30 -56.97 29.96
N THR A 656 -20.13 -57.41 29.03
CA THR A 656 -20.89 -56.53 28.12
C THR A 656 -22.22 -56.06 28.70
N SER A 657 -22.54 -56.40 29.97
CA SER A 657 -23.90 -56.23 30.49
C SER A 657 -24.42 -54.80 30.56
N ASN A 658 -23.56 -53.77 30.46
CA ASN A 658 -23.96 -52.36 30.41
C ASN A 658 -23.96 -51.76 28.99
N VAL A 659 -23.52 -52.51 27.97
CA VAL A 659 -23.44 -52.03 26.58
C VAL A 659 -24.85 -51.86 25.99
N THR A 660 -25.09 -50.70 25.38
CA THR A 660 -26.33 -50.35 24.67
C THR A 660 -26.17 -50.32 23.15
N ASP A 661 -24.97 -50.05 22.63
CA ASP A 661 -24.71 -50.04 21.18
C ASP A 661 -23.55 -50.96 20.80
N MET A 662 -23.79 -51.83 19.81
CA MET A 662 -22.82 -52.73 19.17
C MET A 662 -22.88 -52.61 17.63
N SER A 663 -23.46 -51.53 17.10
CA SER A 663 -23.59 -51.31 15.66
C SER A 663 -22.22 -51.25 14.99
N GLY A 664 -22.07 -51.90 13.83
CA GLY A 664 -20.83 -51.96 13.06
C GLY A 664 -19.62 -52.62 13.75
N MET A 665 -19.74 -53.16 14.98
CA MET A 665 -18.61 -53.51 15.85
C MET A 665 -17.52 -54.38 15.19
N PHE A 666 -17.91 -55.36 14.36
CA PHE A 666 -17.01 -56.23 13.59
C PHE A 666 -17.25 -56.12 12.07
N SER A 667 -17.88 -55.04 11.60
CA SER A 667 -18.10 -54.84 10.16
C SER A 667 -16.76 -54.80 9.44
N SER A 668 -16.61 -55.58 8.37
CA SER A 668 -15.36 -55.78 7.63
C SER A 668 -14.18 -56.33 8.47
N ALA A 669 -14.38 -56.82 9.69
CA ALA A 669 -13.35 -57.54 10.45
C ALA A 669 -13.15 -58.94 9.84
N LEU A 670 -12.41 -59.00 8.72
CA LEU A 670 -12.47 -60.10 7.76
C LEU A 670 -12.17 -61.48 8.34
N VAL A 671 -11.27 -61.56 9.33
CA VAL A 671 -10.76 -62.81 9.93
C VAL A 671 -11.39 -63.17 11.28
N PHE A 672 -12.10 -62.24 11.93
CA PHE A 672 -12.60 -62.42 13.30
C PHE A 672 -13.53 -63.63 13.42
N ASN A 673 -13.15 -64.62 14.23
CA ASN A 673 -13.95 -65.81 14.48
C ASN A 673 -13.70 -66.40 15.88
N GLN A 674 -13.83 -65.58 16.92
CA GLN A 674 -13.77 -66.01 18.32
C GLN A 674 -15.15 -66.24 18.94
N ASP A 675 -15.19 -67.09 19.99
CA ASP A 675 -16.41 -67.41 20.72
C ASP A 675 -16.83 -66.26 21.65
N ILE A 676 -17.98 -65.65 21.32
CA ILE A 676 -18.65 -64.57 22.05
C ILE A 676 -20.06 -64.98 22.51
N SER A 677 -20.37 -66.28 22.54
CA SER A 677 -21.69 -66.79 22.94
C SER A 677 -22.04 -66.49 24.40
N GLY A 678 -21.03 -66.20 25.24
CA GLY A 678 -21.17 -65.88 26.66
C GLY A 678 -21.46 -64.42 26.99
N TRP A 679 -21.51 -63.52 26.01
CA TRP A 679 -21.80 -62.09 26.20
C TRP A 679 -23.24 -61.87 26.71
N ASP A 680 -23.40 -60.89 27.60
CA ASP A 680 -24.71 -60.39 28.03
C ASP A 680 -25.14 -59.24 27.12
N THR A 681 -26.11 -59.49 26.25
CA THR A 681 -26.66 -58.49 25.33
C THR A 681 -27.97 -57.86 25.83
N SER A 682 -28.40 -58.14 27.06
CA SER A 682 -29.76 -57.83 27.55
C SER A 682 -30.06 -56.33 27.72
N ASN A 683 -29.04 -55.47 27.55
CA ASN A 683 -29.16 -54.01 27.48
C ASN A 683 -28.96 -53.42 26.07
N VAL A 684 -28.52 -54.20 25.09
CA VAL A 684 -28.22 -53.72 23.73
C VAL A 684 -29.49 -53.34 22.96
N THR A 685 -29.48 -52.14 22.37
CA THR A 685 -30.57 -51.57 21.56
C THR A 685 -30.24 -51.48 20.07
N ASP A 686 -28.96 -51.37 19.70
CA ASP A 686 -28.52 -51.37 18.29
C ASP A 686 -27.44 -52.44 18.03
N MET A 687 -27.64 -53.22 16.97
CA MET A 687 -26.70 -54.20 16.40
C MET A 687 -26.61 -54.07 14.87
N SER A 688 -27.03 -52.94 14.29
CA SER A 688 -27.01 -52.75 12.83
C SER A 688 -25.59 -52.84 12.29
N GLY A 689 -25.41 -53.56 11.18
CA GLY A 689 -24.10 -53.78 10.58
C GLY A 689 -23.09 -54.61 11.40
N MET A 690 -23.43 -55.13 12.59
CA MET A 690 -22.44 -55.68 13.56
C MET A 690 -21.43 -56.68 12.96
N PHE A 691 -21.85 -57.56 12.06
CA PHE A 691 -21.04 -58.53 11.32
C PHE A 691 -21.16 -58.37 9.79
N PHE A 692 -21.43 -57.15 9.30
CA PHE A 692 -21.50 -56.87 7.87
C PHE A 692 -20.13 -57.14 7.21
N ASP A 693 -20.09 -58.01 6.19
CA ASP A 693 -18.85 -58.49 5.54
C ASP A 693 -17.75 -59.06 6.48
N ALA A 694 -18.09 -59.43 7.72
CA ALA A 694 -17.21 -60.12 8.69
C ALA A 694 -16.96 -61.58 8.27
N SER A 695 -16.10 -61.77 7.26
CA SER A 695 -16.18 -62.93 6.36
C SER A 695 -15.94 -64.31 7.01
N ALA A 696 -15.19 -64.36 8.12
CA ALA A 696 -14.84 -65.59 8.82
C ALA A 696 -15.84 -66.00 9.91
N PHE A 697 -16.66 -65.08 10.45
CA PHE A 697 -17.43 -65.32 11.67
C PHE A 697 -18.52 -66.38 11.48
N ASN A 698 -18.54 -67.42 12.33
CA ASN A 698 -19.50 -68.52 12.22
C ASN A 698 -19.95 -69.18 13.55
N HIS A 699 -19.77 -68.52 14.70
CA HIS A 699 -20.12 -69.10 16.03
C HIS A 699 -21.63 -69.14 16.32
N ASP A 700 -22.00 -69.93 17.34
CA ASP A 700 -23.37 -70.08 17.84
C ASP A 700 -23.69 -69.05 18.92
N ILE A 701 -24.30 -67.94 18.51
CA ILE A 701 -24.78 -66.86 19.38
C ILE A 701 -26.32 -66.83 19.47
N SER A 702 -26.98 -67.94 19.13
CA SER A 702 -28.44 -68.08 19.18
C SER A 702 -29.06 -67.88 20.57
N GLY A 703 -28.23 -67.94 21.62
CA GLY A 703 -28.61 -67.72 23.02
C GLY A 703 -28.61 -66.26 23.50
N TRP A 704 -28.14 -65.29 22.70
CA TRP A 704 -28.13 -63.87 23.07
C TRP A 704 -29.54 -63.31 23.36
N ASP A 705 -29.65 -62.47 24.40
CA ASP A 705 -30.92 -61.80 24.73
C ASP A 705 -31.10 -60.52 23.91
N VAL A 706 -31.68 -60.67 22.71
CA VAL A 706 -31.93 -59.55 21.79
C VAL A 706 -33.31 -58.89 21.96
N LYS A 707 -33.99 -59.06 23.12
CA LYS A 707 -35.36 -58.51 23.35
C LYS A 707 -35.45 -56.98 23.27
N LYS A 708 -34.34 -56.26 23.48
CA LYS A 708 -34.26 -54.79 23.42
C LYS A 708 -33.72 -54.25 22.10
N VAL A 709 -33.23 -55.11 21.20
CA VAL A 709 -32.61 -54.65 19.95
C VAL A 709 -33.69 -54.10 19.02
N GLU A 710 -33.75 -52.78 18.90
CA GLU A 710 -34.69 -52.06 18.03
C GLU A 710 -34.14 -51.97 16.59
N ASN A 711 -32.83 -51.88 16.43
CA ASN A 711 -32.16 -51.83 15.13
C ASN A 711 -31.14 -52.96 14.96
N TYR A 712 -31.30 -53.72 13.87
CA TYR A 712 -30.42 -54.81 13.44
C TYR A 712 -30.28 -54.82 11.90
N PHE A 713 -30.50 -53.66 11.25
CA PHE A 713 -30.39 -53.56 9.80
C PHE A 713 -28.98 -53.93 9.33
N GLY A 714 -28.87 -54.83 8.35
CA GLY A 714 -27.58 -55.27 7.83
C GLY A 714 -26.68 -55.99 8.84
N PHE A 715 -27.22 -56.49 9.97
CA PHE A 715 -26.48 -57.21 11.04
C PHE A 715 -25.41 -58.20 10.52
N TYR A 716 -25.67 -58.85 9.38
CA TYR A 716 -24.72 -59.73 8.70
C TYR A 716 -25.05 -59.79 7.20
N ASN A 717 -24.04 -59.99 6.35
CA ASN A 717 -24.19 -60.22 4.92
C ASN A 717 -24.00 -61.71 4.59
N ASP A 718 -25.01 -62.37 4.03
CA ASP A 718 -25.01 -63.84 3.90
C ASP A 718 -24.04 -64.34 2.82
N ASN A 719 -22.85 -64.75 3.27
CA ASN A 719 -21.82 -65.40 2.45
C ASN A 719 -21.97 -66.94 2.38
N GLY A 720 -22.95 -67.51 3.08
CA GLY A 720 -23.24 -68.94 3.11
C GLY A 720 -22.44 -69.82 4.07
N ILE A 721 -21.52 -69.29 4.90
CA ILE A 721 -20.81 -70.11 5.92
C ILE A 721 -21.51 -70.12 7.29
N TRP A 722 -22.17 -69.04 7.70
CA TRP A 722 -22.80 -68.93 9.01
C TRP A 722 -24.21 -69.53 9.01
N LYS A 723 -24.47 -70.48 9.91
CA LYS A 723 -25.75 -71.21 9.96
C LYS A 723 -26.87 -70.36 10.55
N LYS A 724 -28.08 -70.55 10.02
CA LYS A 724 -29.25 -69.81 10.49
C LYS A 724 -29.69 -70.18 11.91
N GLU A 725 -29.47 -71.42 12.33
CA GLU A 725 -29.72 -71.87 13.71
C GLU A 725 -28.72 -71.32 14.73
N TRP A 726 -27.64 -70.66 14.28
CA TRP A 726 -26.57 -70.08 15.10
C TRP A 726 -26.65 -68.55 15.23
N GLN A 727 -27.61 -67.92 14.55
CA GLN A 727 -27.85 -66.48 14.55
C GLN A 727 -28.85 -66.07 15.65
N PRO A 728 -28.79 -64.82 16.17
CA PRO A 728 -29.75 -64.35 17.16
C PRO A 728 -31.17 -64.28 16.59
N ASN A 729 -32.16 -64.68 17.38
CA ASN A 729 -33.56 -64.64 16.97
C ASN A 729 -34.19 -63.26 17.20
N PHE A 730 -33.85 -62.29 16.35
CA PHE A 730 -34.47 -60.96 16.32
C PHE A 730 -35.99 -61.07 16.13
N SER A 731 -36.73 -60.94 17.24
CA SER A 731 -38.16 -61.14 17.26
C SER A 731 -38.88 -60.04 16.49
N LYS A 732 -39.74 -60.41 15.53
CA LYS A 732 -40.64 -59.48 14.85
C LYS A 732 -41.72 -58.94 15.79
N ASN A 733 -41.38 -57.90 16.54
CA ASN A 733 -42.34 -56.89 16.93
C ASN A 733 -42.79 -56.15 15.65
N ASN A 734 -44.09 -55.82 15.56
CA ASN A 734 -44.71 -55.30 14.33
C ASN A 734 -44.61 -53.78 14.21
#